data_AF-A0ABD3WXN2-F1
#
_entry.id   AF-A0ABD3WXN2-F1
#
_cell.length_a   1.000
_cell.length_b   1.000
_cell.length_c   1.000
_cell.angle_alpha   90.00
_cell.angle_beta   90.00
_cell.angle_gamma   90.00
#
_symmetry.space_group_name_H-M   'P 1'
#
loop_
_entity.id
_entity.type
_entity.pdbx_description
1 polymer ?
#
loop_
_entity_poly.entity_id
_entity_poly.type
_entity_poly.pdbx_seq_one_letter_code
_entity_poly.pdbx_strand_id
1 'polypeptide(L)'
;MSATRNTRPVSAQSRTAWGEGYGHARPDSQFDFGPDGIRDDPDLQTAENDSVYGDGKERGKSKALTSPASTQQSTSCLAKFGRGIRSLWATRQTEETSGDRELHVKTTLRELIIYCVFLIILCVVTFGMTSTTMYYYTKVMSDLFLETPAGDNPSFKEITNVNDFWEFAKGPLLDGLYWETWYNNKTVSDDQLGYIYYENKLLGVPRIRQLKVHSNSCVVHDDFKSVIRECFDSYLESLEDKSSFGLENGTAWNYQTQDQLDGSSHWGLLATYSGAGFVQDLTRKRSESEALIGDLFDNLWITRGTRALFIDFTVYNANINLFCVVRLVVEFPATGGAISSSVFRTVKLIRYVSVTDYFIMACECIFVLFIIYYMIEESLEIKKHKFSYFKSFWNILDILVILIAILCFAFHIYRTLEVTNKLQGLLKQPDKYADFERLSYWQTQFDNAIAIAVFFAWIKIFKYISFNKTMTQLSSTLGRCAKDLAGFAVMFFIIFLAFTQLGYLLFGTQVHDFSNFQNSFFTLFRIILGDFDFHQLEEANRVLGPIFFMLFVFFVFFVLINMFLAIINDTYSEVKGDMANTKNEFEMADYFRKGYEKMLEKLNFKRDKIVDIQKALHSADINNDKQVDFDEWRQDLKTRGYADGEIEALFAKYDIDGDRILDEEEQKRMMTDLNDQKSALNKEYDELEKVQQPEVTNRSTSRVSFNEDSGEDSDDDESRTKSSRSGPAQSVSYEEFTVLSRRVDRMEHSIGSIVSKIDAVLVKLEAMEKAKLKRRETMGKILDSITESDGTSDEAKREQMEKLVREELERWDSETSITPQPSGRGTSPSSSGRGGPRSRSRPGSGGHTS
;
A
#
# COMPACT_ATOMS: atom_id res chain seq x y z
N MET A 1 17.42 64.58 32.25
CA MET A 1 17.64 65.49 31.09
C MET A 1 17.63 64.61 29.85
N SER A 2 16.67 64.72 28.93
CA SER A 2 16.50 65.77 27.90
C SER A 2 17.30 65.43 26.62
N ALA A 3 16.72 65.30 25.41
CA ALA A 3 15.30 65.32 25.03
C ALA A 3 15.05 64.82 23.58
N THR A 4 13.90 64.16 23.33
CA THR A 4 12.98 64.23 22.14
C THR A 4 13.53 63.99 20.70
N ARG A 5 12.76 63.53 19.70
CA ARG A 5 11.34 63.78 19.36
C ARG A 5 10.60 62.60 18.67
N ASN A 6 9.33 62.43 19.08
CA ASN A 6 8.08 62.28 18.29
C ASN A 6 7.94 61.13 17.26
N THR A 7 7.04 60.12 17.33
CA THR A 7 5.57 59.95 17.65
C THR A 7 4.68 59.90 16.39
N ARG A 8 3.92 58.83 16.08
CA ARG A 8 2.64 58.28 16.67
C ARG A 8 1.37 59.12 16.35
N PRO A 9 0.10 58.64 16.55
CA PRO A 9 -0.42 57.32 17.00
C PRO A 9 -0.93 56.47 15.79
N VAL A 10 -2.01 55.64 15.70
CA VAL A 10 -3.19 55.16 16.50
C VAL A 10 -3.51 53.71 15.97
N SER A 11 -4.17 52.69 16.58
CA SER A 11 -5.17 52.48 17.67
C SER A 11 -6.65 52.77 17.31
N ALA A 12 -7.67 51.91 17.53
CA ALA A 12 -7.73 50.54 18.08
C ALA A 12 -9.10 49.80 17.77
N GLN A 13 -9.32 48.63 18.37
CA GLN A 13 -10.44 47.67 18.20
C GLN A 13 -11.83 48.14 18.71
N SER A 14 -12.94 47.55 18.23
CA SER A 14 -13.83 46.68 19.05
C SER A 14 -15.14 46.16 18.41
N ARG A 15 -15.36 44.83 18.52
CA ARG A 15 -16.62 44.07 18.82
C ARG A 15 -18.01 44.40 18.20
N THR A 16 -18.48 43.45 17.36
CA THR A 16 -19.78 42.70 17.40
C THR A 16 -21.14 43.38 17.63
N ALA A 17 -22.11 43.14 16.72
CA ALA A 17 -23.43 42.54 17.06
C ALA A 17 -24.28 42.10 15.82
N TRP A 18 -25.18 41.14 16.10
CA TRP A 18 -26.18 40.39 15.33
C TRP A 18 -27.23 41.11 14.45
N GLY A 19 -27.94 40.32 13.61
CA GLY A 19 -29.15 40.67 12.83
C GLY A 19 -28.94 40.44 11.32
N GLU A 20 -29.36 39.34 10.69
CA GLU A 20 -30.74 38.89 10.37
C GLU A 20 -31.63 39.91 9.65
N GLY A 21 -32.14 39.54 8.46
CA GLY A 21 -33.05 40.36 7.65
C GLY A 21 -33.28 39.81 6.23
N TYR A 22 -34.37 39.08 6.02
CA TYR A 22 -34.83 38.67 4.68
C TYR A 22 -35.39 39.87 3.89
N GLY A 23 -35.26 39.85 2.54
CA GLY A 23 -35.89 40.86 1.69
C GLY A 23 -35.78 40.58 0.18
N HIS A 24 -36.85 40.02 -0.43
CA HIS A 24 -37.00 39.96 -1.88
C HIS A 24 -37.44 41.32 -2.45
N ALA A 25 -36.77 41.83 -3.50
CA ALA A 25 -37.43 42.59 -4.58
C ALA A 25 -36.56 42.71 -5.86
N ARG A 26 -37.14 42.31 -7.00
CA ARG A 26 -36.99 42.94 -8.33
C ARG A 26 -38.19 43.90 -8.51
N PRO A 27 -38.29 44.83 -9.50
CA PRO A 27 -37.69 44.73 -10.86
C PRO A 27 -37.20 46.03 -11.55
N ASP A 28 -36.43 45.81 -12.63
CA ASP A 28 -36.47 46.39 -14.00
C ASP A 28 -36.63 47.92 -14.29
N SER A 29 -36.39 48.23 -15.58
CA SER A 29 -36.31 49.52 -16.31
C SER A 29 -35.21 50.51 -15.88
N GLN A 30 -34.23 50.90 -16.72
CA GLN A 30 -34.18 51.33 -18.13
C GLN A 30 -34.54 52.82 -18.32
N PHE A 31 -33.52 53.64 -18.58
CA PHE A 31 -33.61 54.92 -19.32
C PHE A 31 -32.30 55.19 -20.09
N ASP A 32 -32.36 56.04 -21.11
CA ASP A 32 -31.38 56.18 -22.20
C ASP A 32 -31.14 57.68 -22.54
N PHE A 33 -30.37 57.97 -23.60
CA PHE A 33 -30.00 59.25 -24.25
C PHE A 33 -28.67 59.93 -23.84
N GLY A 34 -27.84 60.23 -24.85
CA GLY A 34 -26.71 61.18 -24.84
C GLY A 34 -27.12 62.56 -25.43
N PRO A 35 -26.36 63.22 -26.34
CA PRO A 35 -25.06 62.86 -26.95
C PRO A 35 -24.04 64.05 -27.13
N ASP A 36 -22.99 63.81 -27.95
CA ASP A 36 -22.14 64.75 -28.76
C ASP A 36 -21.14 65.76 -28.13
N GLY A 37 -19.93 65.92 -28.73
CA GLY A 37 -18.92 66.86 -28.17
C GLY A 37 -17.52 67.16 -28.80
N ILE A 38 -17.18 66.85 -30.07
CA ILE A 38 -16.26 67.68 -30.94
C ILE A 38 -14.71 67.79 -30.66
N ARG A 39 -13.89 67.37 -31.65
CA ARG A 39 -12.54 67.87 -32.12
C ARG A 39 -11.24 67.72 -31.28
N ASP A 40 -10.00 67.81 -31.83
CA ASP A 40 -9.43 68.09 -33.20
C ASP A 40 -8.10 67.27 -33.44
N ASP A 41 -7.56 67.29 -34.67
CA ASP A 41 -6.26 66.70 -35.18
C ASP A 41 -5.52 67.80 -36.02
N PRO A 42 -4.35 67.66 -36.74
CA PRO A 42 -3.57 66.48 -37.18
C PRO A 42 -2.04 66.57 -36.78
N ASP A 43 -1.01 65.89 -37.32
CA ASP A 43 -0.66 65.60 -38.74
C ASP A 43 0.47 64.56 -38.96
N LEU A 44 0.53 64.05 -40.22
CA LEU A 44 1.69 63.58 -41.02
C LEU A 44 1.83 62.09 -41.46
N GLN A 45 1.36 61.78 -42.69
CA GLN A 45 1.93 60.92 -43.78
C GLN A 45 2.37 59.45 -43.48
N THR A 46 2.20 58.39 -44.30
CA THR A 46 1.49 58.00 -45.58
C THR A 46 1.55 56.43 -45.63
N ALA A 47 1.03 55.61 -46.56
CA ALA A 47 0.33 55.65 -47.86
C ALA A 47 -0.59 54.38 -47.96
N GLU A 48 -1.66 54.27 -48.76
CA GLU A 48 -1.79 54.11 -50.24
C GLU A 48 -1.14 52.84 -50.85
N ASN A 49 -1.79 52.01 -51.70
CA ASN A 49 -3.05 52.19 -52.46
C ASN A 49 -3.87 50.90 -52.72
N ASP A 50 -5.21 51.00 -52.61
CA ASP A 50 -6.27 50.63 -53.58
C ASP A 50 -6.33 49.26 -54.35
N SER A 51 -7.50 48.73 -54.77
CA SER A 51 -8.83 49.33 -54.98
C SER A 51 -10.04 48.35 -54.99
N VAL A 52 -11.19 48.85 -54.49
CA VAL A 52 -12.58 48.88 -55.07
C VAL A 52 -13.34 47.58 -55.52
N TYR A 53 -14.67 47.65 -55.32
CA TYR A 53 -15.73 46.66 -55.64
C TYR A 53 -16.08 46.48 -57.14
N GLY A 54 -16.75 45.37 -57.48
CA GLY A 54 -17.47 45.16 -58.75
C GLY A 54 -18.74 44.31 -58.59
N ASP A 55 -19.85 44.70 -59.26
CA ASP A 55 -21.19 44.06 -59.22
C ASP A 55 -21.39 43.03 -60.36
N GLY A 56 -22.35 42.10 -60.25
CA GLY A 56 -22.44 40.95 -61.19
C GLY A 56 -23.60 39.95 -61.03
N LYS A 57 -24.85 40.43 -61.05
CA LYS A 57 -26.15 39.70 -61.06
C LYS A 57 -26.30 38.32 -61.78
N GLU A 58 -27.23 37.54 -61.17
CA GLU A 58 -28.36 36.76 -61.77
C GLU A 58 -28.27 35.25 -62.20
N ARG A 59 -29.28 34.51 -61.69
CA ARG A 59 -30.04 33.34 -62.26
C ARG A 59 -29.41 31.94 -62.40
N GLY A 60 -30.14 30.95 -61.87
CA GLY A 60 -30.07 29.53 -62.30
C GLY A 60 -30.95 28.58 -61.47
N LYS A 61 -32.07 28.09 -62.03
CA LYS A 61 -32.92 27.05 -61.38
C LYS A 61 -32.49 25.65 -61.81
N SER A 62 -32.45 24.68 -60.89
CA SER A 62 -33.45 23.58 -60.79
C SER A 62 -32.89 22.30 -60.12
N LYS A 63 -33.78 21.47 -59.56
CA LYS A 63 -33.57 20.03 -59.28
C LYS A 63 -33.82 19.24 -60.60
N ALA A 64 -33.33 18.02 -60.87
CA ALA A 64 -33.31 16.83 -60.02
C ALA A 64 -32.59 15.62 -60.70
N LEU A 65 -32.38 14.56 -59.91
CA LEU A 65 -32.36 13.14 -60.29
C LEU A 65 -31.19 12.56 -61.14
N THR A 66 -30.29 11.84 -60.46
CA THR A 66 -29.82 10.51 -60.88
C THR A 66 -29.41 9.70 -59.64
N SER A 67 -29.53 8.37 -59.69
CA SER A 67 -29.19 7.46 -58.58
C SER A 67 -27.70 7.09 -58.57
N PRO A 68 -27.06 6.93 -57.40
CA PRO A 68 -25.69 6.44 -57.33
C PRO A 68 -25.62 4.93 -57.63
N ALA A 69 -24.83 4.55 -58.62
CA ALA A 69 -24.43 3.16 -58.81
C ALA A 69 -23.36 2.76 -57.77
N SER A 70 -23.25 1.46 -57.49
CA SER A 70 -22.34 0.92 -56.48
C SER A 70 -20.87 1.02 -56.90
N THR A 71 -20.01 1.51 -56.02
CA THR A 71 -18.56 1.25 -56.06
C THR A 71 -18.08 0.90 -54.65
N GLN A 72 -17.64 -0.33 -54.45
CA GLN A 72 -16.99 -0.74 -53.20
C GLN A 72 -15.60 -0.08 -53.13
N GLN A 73 -15.36 0.77 -52.13
CA GLN A 73 -14.01 1.20 -51.76
C GLN A 73 -13.54 0.46 -50.51
N SER A 74 -12.40 -0.21 -50.63
CA SER A 74 -11.83 -1.05 -49.57
C SER A 74 -11.29 -0.20 -48.42
N THR A 75 -11.94 -0.28 -47.25
CA THR A 75 -11.44 0.38 -46.04
C THR A 75 -10.15 -0.30 -45.58
N SER A 76 -9.00 0.26 -45.97
CA SER A 76 -7.66 -0.27 -45.73
C SER A 76 -7.42 -0.66 -44.26
N CYS A 77 -6.64 -1.72 -44.04
CA CYS A 77 -6.30 -2.24 -42.72
C CYS A 77 -5.70 -1.16 -41.81
N LEU A 78 -4.92 -0.22 -42.37
CA LEU A 78 -4.37 0.93 -41.64
C LEU A 78 -5.45 1.82 -40.98
N ALA A 79 -6.64 1.94 -41.57
CA ALA A 79 -7.75 2.70 -40.99
C ALA A 79 -8.53 1.91 -39.91
N LYS A 80 -8.32 0.59 -39.81
CA LYS A 80 -8.72 -0.23 -38.66
C LYS A 80 -7.66 -0.18 -37.56
N PHE A 81 -6.37 -0.30 -37.92
CA PHE A 81 -5.24 -0.20 -37.00
C PHE A 81 -5.19 1.17 -36.30
N GLY A 82 -5.33 2.28 -37.05
CA GLY A 82 -5.45 3.63 -36.49
C GLY A 82 -6.67 3.83 -35.59
N ARG A 83 -7.78 3.11 -35.82
CA ARG A 83 -8.94 3.09 -34.92
C ARG A 83 -8.67 2.26 -33.65
N GLY A 84 -7.95 1.14 -33.77
CA GLY A 84 -7.47 0.35 -32.61
C GLY A 84 -6.54 1.17 -31.71
N ILE A 85 -5.57 1.87 -32.31
CA ILE A 85 -4.70 2.82 -31.61
C ILE A 85 -5.53 3.93 -30.94
N ARG A 86 -6.46 4.57 -31.65
CA ARG A 86 -7.31 5.62 -31.06
C ARG A 86 -8.18 5.11 -29.91
N SER A 87 -8.61 3.84 -29.96
CA SER A 87 -9.33 3.18 -28.87
C SER A 87 -8.43 2.88 -27.65
N LEU A 88 -7.15 2.58 -27.85
CA LEU A 88 -6.17 2.39 -26.77
C LEU A 88 -5.83 3.69 -26.02
N TRP A 89 -5.94 4.85 -26.69
CA TRP A 89 -5.75 6.18 -26.07
C TRP A 89 -7.04 6.79 -25.48
N ALA A 90 -8.16 6.07 -25.46
CA ALA A 90 -9.43 6.55 -24.90
C ALA A 90 -9.49 6.29 -23.39
N THR A 91 -9.31 7.33 -22.59
CA THR A 91 -9.50 7.34 -21.12
C THR A 91 -10.91 7.79 -20.76
N ARG A 92 -11.36 7.45 -19.54
CA ARG A 92 -12.60 7.93 -18.94
C ARG A 92 -12.77 9.48 -18.99
N GLN A 93 -11.70 10.26 -19.02
CA GLN A 93 -11.77 11.73 -19.04
C GLN A 93 -11.60 12.34 -20.45
N THR A 94 -11.11 11.56 -21.42
CA THR A 94 -10.95 12.02 -22.82
C THR A 94 -12.17 11.71 -23.69
N GLU A 95 -12.88 10.61 -23.47
CA GLU A 95 -14.06 10.18 -24.24
C GLU A 95 -15.40 10.52 -23.55
N GLU A 96 -16.43 10.93 -24.31
CA GLU A 96 -17.75 11.32 -23.77
C GLU A 96 -18.62 10.10 -23.41
N THR A 97 -18.33 9.48 -22.28
CA THR A 97 -19.05 8.29 -21.76
C THR A 97 -20.47 8.58 -21.20
N SER A 98 -21.08 9.70 -21.55
CA SER A 98 -22.41 10.13 -21.05
C SER A 98 -23.61 9.38 -21.66
N GLY A 99 -23.41 8.62 -22.74
CA GLY A 99 -24.43 7.75 -23.34
C GLY A 99 -24.36 6.30 -22.84
N ASP A 100 -23.24 5.63 -23.10
CA ASP A 100 -23.13 4.17 -22.95
C ASP A 100 -22.47 3.74 -21.62
N ARG A 101 -23.29 3.28 -20.68
CA ARG A 101 -22.83 2.74 -19.39
C ARG A 101 -21.94 1.49 -19.54
N GLU A 102 -22.18 0.66 -20.55
CA GLU A 102 -21.32 -0.49 -20.86
C GLU A 102 -19.92 -0.04 -21.34
N LEU A 103 -19.82 1.06 -22.10
CA LEU A 103 -18.53 1.64 -22.48
C LEU A 103 -17.77 2.14 -21.25
N HIS A 104 -18.46 2.79 -20.30
CA HIS A 104 -17.85 3.27 -19.06
C HIS A 104 -17.24 2.14 -18.21
N VAL A 105 -17.99 1.05 -17.99
CA VAL A 105 -17.50 -0.14 -17.24
C VAL A 105 -16.34 -0.82 -17.98
N LYS A 106 -16.44 -0.94 -19.32
CA LYS A 106 -15.41 -1.58 -20.14
C LYS A 106 -14.09 -0.79 -20.18
N THR A 107 -14.15 0.53 -20.35
CA THR A 107 -12.96 1.39 -20.37
C THR A 107 -12.28 1.43 -19.00
N THR A 108 -13.05 1.51 -17.91
CA THR A 108 -12.49 1.53 -16.55
C THR A 108 -11.92 0.18 -16.09
N LEU A 109 -12.54 -0.96 -16.45
CA LEU A 109 -11.94 -2.28 -16.24
C LEU A 109 -10.64 -2.46 -17.03
N ARG A 110 -10.56 -1.90 -18.25
CA ARG A 110 -9.31 -1.88 -19.02
C ARG A 110 -8.22 -1.03 -18.34
N GLU A 111 -8.55 0.18 -17.89
CA GLU A 111 -7.64 1.05 -17.13
C GLU A 111 -7.11 0.33 -15.87
N LEU A 112 -8.00 -0.34 -15.12
CA LEU A 112 -7.64 -1.17 -13.95
C LEU A 112 -6.68 -2.32 -14.31
N ILE A 113 -6.95 -3.08 -15.37
CA ILE A 113 -6.07 -4.21 -15.77
C ILE A 113 -4.68 -3.71 -16.18
N ILE A 114 -4.60 -2.63 -16.95
CA ILE A 114 -3.34 -1.99 -17.33
C ILE A 114 -2.60 -1.52 -16.06
N TYR A 115 -3.31 -0.91 -15.11
CA TYR A 115 -2.73 -0.42 -13.87
C TYR A 115 -2.23 -1.56 -12.95
N CYS A 116 -2.96 -2.67 -12.84
CA CYS A 116 -2.52 -3.86 -12.11
C CYS A 116 -1.25 -4.47 -12.72
N VAL A 117 -1.14 -4.54 -14.05
CA VAL A 117 0.08 -5.02 -14.72
C VAL A 117 1.26 -4.08 -14.44
N PHE A 118 1.06 -2.77 -14.54
CA PHE A 118 2.07 -1.77 -14.17
C PHE A 118 2.53 -1.94 -12.70
N LEU A 119 1.59 -2.11 -11.77
CA LEU A 119 1.88 -2.24 -10.34
C LEU A 119 2.60 -3.55 -10.01
N ILE A 120 2.27 -4.67 -10.67
CA ILE A 120 3.03 -5.93 -10.58
C ILE A 120 4.47 -5.72 -11.05
N ILE A 121 4.68 -5.06 -12.19
CA ILE A 121 6.02 -4.78 -12.73
C ILE A 121 6.82 -3.87 -11.78
N LEU A 122 6.20 -2.82 -11.23
CA LEU A 122 6.80 -1.95 -10.23
C LEU A 122 7.21 -2.73 -8.97
N CYS A 123 6.38 -3.65 -8.49
CA CYS A 123 6.72 -4.54 -7.37
C CYS A 123 7.90 -5.47 -7.72
N VAL A 124 7.91 -6.09 -8.91
CA VAL A 124 9.00 -6.97 -9.37
C VAL A 124 10.33 -6.22 -9.47
N VAL A 125 10.34 -5.00 -10.00
CA VAL A 125 11.55 -4.17 -10.09
C VAL A 125 12.07 -3.79 -8.69
N THR A 126 11.19 -3.39 -7.78
CA THR A 126 11.58 -2.88 -6.45
C THR A 126 11.96 -3.98 -5.47
N PHE A 127 11.25 -5.11 -5.44
CA PHE A 127 11.70 -6.32 -4.72
C PHE A 127 12.95 -6.93 -5.38
N GLY A 128 13.11 -6.80 -6.70
CA GLY A 128 14.35 -7.14 -7.41
C GLY A 128 15.57 -6.29 -7.01
N MET A 129 15.36 -5.13 -6.38
CA MET A 129 16.43 -4.33 -5.77
C MET A 129 16.73 -4.71 -4.32
N THR A 130 15.76 -5.25 -3.57
CA THR A 130 15.81 -5.38 -2.10
C THR A 130 15.84 -6.84 -1.66
N SER A 131 17.05 -7.36 -1.43
CA SER A 131 17.24 -8.73 -0.94
C SER A 131 17.11 -8.82 0.58
N THR A 132 16.47 -9.88 1.09
CA THR A 132 16.41 -10.19 2.53
C THR A 132 17.79 -10.38 3.16
N THR A 133 18.80 -10.76 2.37
CA THR A 133 20.21 -10.86 2.83
C THR A 133 20.83 -9.52 3.19
N MET A 134 20.29 -8.39 2.71
CA MET A 134 20.80 -7.05 3.04
C MET A 134 20.72 -6.79 4.55
N TYR A 135 19.61 -7.15 5.20
CA TYR A 135 19.42 -6.97 6.64
C TYR A 135 20.47 -7.72 7.46
N TYR A 136 20.68 -9.01 7.17
CA TYR A 136 21.65 -9.84 7.88
C TYR A 136 23.09 -9.37 7.66
N TYR A 137 23.44 -8.92 6.45
CA TYR A 137 24.76 -8.35 6.19
C TYR A 137 24.99 -7.04 6.95
N THR A 138 24.02 -6.12 6.95
CA THR A 138 24.08 -4.89 7.76
C THR A 138 24.22 -5.22 9.25
N LYS A 139 23.44 -6.18 9.75
CA LYS A 139 23.50 -6.59 11.17
C LYS A 139 24.86 -7.16 11.57
N VAL A 140 25.39 -8.12 10.81
CA VAL A 140 26.69 -8.74 11.14
C VAL A 140 27.85 -7.72 11.07
N MET A 141 27.72 -6.66 10.26
CA MET A 141 28.64 -5.52 10.27
C MET A 141 28.40 -4.56 11.45
N SER A 142 27.16 -4.28 11.86
CA SER A 142 26.89 -3.43 13.02
C SER A 142 27.34 -4.08 14.31
N ASP A 143 27.05 -5.36 14.52
CA ASP A 143 27.31 -6.04 15.79
C ASP A 143 28.84 -6.18 16.02
N LEU A 144 29.62 -6.37 14.94
CA LEU A 144 31.08 -6.36 14.97
C LEU A 144 31.67 -5.02 15.44
N PHE A 145 31.25 -3.90 14.86
CA PHE A 145 31.87 -2.59 15.10
C PHE A 145 31.20 -1.77 16.23
N LEU A 146 29.97 -2.12 16.63
CA LEU A 146 29.22 -1.38 17.65
C LEU A 146 29.12 -2.08 19.01
N GLU A 147 29.03 -3.41 19.03
CA GLU A 147 28.66 -4.18 20.23
C GLU A 147 29.76 -5.10 20.76
N THR A 148 30.85 -5.30 20.02
CA THR A 148 31.95 -6.20 20.42
C THR A 148 32.96 -5.47 21.32
N PRO A 149 33.09 -5.80 22.62
CA PRO A 149 34.14 -5.26 23.48
C PRO A 149 35.43 -6.06 23.31
N ALA A 150 36.58 -5.41 23.47
CA ALA A 150 37.90 -6.07 23.41
C ALA A 150 38.52 -6.15 24.82
N GLY A 151 38.09 -7.13 25.61
CA GLY A 151 38.50 -7.25 27.01
C GLY A 151 37.87 -6.14 27.86
N ASP A 152 38.69 -5.34 28.55
CA ASP A 152 38.24 -4.20 29.36
C ASP A 152 37.95 -2.93 28.53
N ASN A 153 38.25 -2.91 27.22
CA ASN A 153 38.01 -1.76 26.35
C ASN A 153 36.50 -1.55 26.08
N PRO A 154 35.99 -0.31 26.12
CA PRO A 154 34.56 -0.01 25.91
C PRO A 154 34.09 -0.33 24.48
N SER A 155 32.79 -0.67 24.34
CA SER A 155 32.18 -0.77 23.02
C SER A 155 31.97 0.61 22.39
N PHE A 156 31.78 0.69 21.07
CA PHE A 156 31.60 1.99 20.38
C PHE A 156 30.42 2.81 20.92
N LYS A 157 29.35 2.13 21.36
CA LYS A 157 28.15 2.76 21.96
C LYS A 157 28.39 3.35 23.35
N GLU A 158 29.50 2.99 24.00
CA GLU A 158 29.85 3.36 25.38
C GLU A 158 30.98 4.41 25.44
N ILE A 159 31.41 4.94 24.29
CA ILE A 159 32.43 6.01 24.21
C ILE A 159 31.88 7.30 24.82
N THR A 160 32.42 7.69 25.98
CA THR A 160 32.05 8.92 26.71
C THR A 160 33.18 9.97 26.74
N ASN A 161 34.44 9.56 26.61
CA ASN A 161 35.62 10.42 26.61
C ASN A 161 36.51 10.22 25.39
N VAL A 162 37.50 11.11 25.23
CA VAL A 162 38.55 11.02 24.20
C VAL A 162 39.44 9.79 24.39
N ASN A 163 39.67 9.33 25.63
CA ASN A 163 40.48 8.15 25.90
C ASN A 163 39.77 6.87 25.43
N ASP A 164 38.49 6.72 25.77
CA ASP A 164 37.60 5.65 25.33
C ASP A 164 37.65 5.48 23.80
N PHE A 165 37.66 6.60 23.06
CA PHE A 165 37.82 6.60 21.60
C PHE A 165 39.18 6.05 21.14
N TRP A 166 40.29 6.41 21.80
CA TRP A 166 41.62 5.90 21.43
C TRP A 166 41.82 4.43 21.78
N GLU A 167 41.21 3.97 22.88
CA GLU A 167 41.16 2.55 23.26
C GLU A 167 40.34 1.74 22.24
N PHE A 168 39.15 2.22 21.88
CA PHE A 168 38.36 1.69 20.77
C PHE A 168 39.14 1.66 19.45
N ALA A 169 39.84 2.75 19.11
CA ALA A 169 40.56 2.90 17.85
C ALA A 169 41.83 2.03 17.74
N LYS A 170 42.45 1.64 18.87
CA LYS A 170 43.64 0.78 18.91
C LYS A 170 43.30 -0.72 19.09
N GLY A 171 42.19 -1.04 19.76
CA GLY A 171 41.70 -2.41 19.94
C GLY A 171 40.55 -2.76 18.98
N PRO A 172 39.28 -2.68 19.42
CA PRO A 172 38.09 -3.15 18.68
C PRO A 172 38.06 -2.77 17.19
N LEU A 173 38.44 -1.53 16.84
CA LEU A 173 38.45 -1.05 15.46
C LEU A 173 39.46 -1.81 14.58
N LEU A 174 40.71 -1.94 15.04
CA LEU A 174 41.76 -2.62 14.28
C LEU A 174 41.51 -4.13 14.23
N ASP A 175 41.11 -4.73 15.34
CA ASP A 175 40.86 -6.17 15.42
C ASP A 175 39.61 -6.57 14.61
N GLY A 176 38.62 -5.68 14.49
CA GLY A 176 37.47 -5.86 13.59
C GLY A 176 37.81 -5.69 12.09
N LEU A 177 38.79 -4.85 11.74
CA LEU A 177 39.21 -4.59 10.35
C LEU A 177 40.23 -5.60 9.81
N TYR A 178 41.23 -6.00 10.61
CA TYR A 178 42.44 -6.68 10.14
C TYR A 178 42.53 -8.14 10.64
N TRP A 179 41.80 -9.03 9.96
CA TRP A 179 41.75 -10.47 10.24
C TRP A 179 42.99 -11.19 9.69
N GLU A 180 44.13 -11.03 10.37
CA GLU A 180 45.43 -11.61 9.95
C GLU A 180 45.60 -13.11 10.29
N THR A 181 44.67 -13.70 11.06
CA THR A 181 44.66 -15.13 11.42
C THR A 181 43.32 -15.81 11.16
N TRP A 182 43.38 -17.10 10.83
CA TRP A 182 42.24 -18.01 10.79
C TRP A 182 41.80 -18.41 12.20
N TYR A 183 40.56 -18.91 12.34
CA TYR A 183 39.96 -19.45 13.57
C TYR A 183 40.73 -20.60 14.26
N ASN A 184 41.83 -21.07 13.67
CA ASN A 184 42.75 -22.08 14.19
C ASN A 184 44.16 -21.52 14.48
N ASN A 185 44.27 -20.19 14.62
CA ASN A 185 45.47 -19.40 14.88
C ASN A 185 46.60 -19.56 13.84
N LYS A 186 46.28 -20.00 12.62
CA LYS A 186 47.21 -19.94 11.47
C LYS A 186 47.13 -18.58 10.80
N THR A 187 48.27 -18.03 10.41
CA THR A 187 48.34 -16.79 9.62
C THR A 187 47.65 -16.94 8.26
N VAL A 188 46.94 -15.90 7.85
CA VAL A 188 46.40 -15.72 6.50
C VAL A 188 47.56 -15.36 5.55
N SER A 189 47.45 -15.65 4.25
CA SER A 189 48.47 -15.24 3.26
C SER A 189 48.26 -13.80 2.78
N ASP A 190 49.32 -13.11 2.34
CA ASP A 190 49.27 -11.70 1.94
C ASP A 190 48.19 -11.38 0.90
N ASP A 191 47.97 -12.26 -0.09
CA ASP A 191 46.90 -12.14 -1.10
C ASP A 191 45.49 -12.17 -0.50
N GLN A 192 45.34 -12.85 0.65
CA GLN A 192 44.09 -13.03 1.40
C GLN A 192 43.93 -12.02 2.55
N LEU A 193 44.83 -11.04 2.71
CA LEU A 193 44.67 -9.97 3.70
C LEU A 193 43.51 -9.01 3.37
N GLY A 194 42.88 -8.47 4.42
CA GLY A 194 41.78 -7.51 4.31
C GLY A 194 40.41 -8.12 4.00
N TYR A 195 40.15 -9.37 4.41
CA TYR A 195 38.81 -9.97 4.41
C TYR A 195 38.24 -10.04 5.83
N ILE A 196 37.16 -9.32 6.10
CA ILE A 196 36.43 -9.31 7.38
C ILE A 196 35.48 -10.53 7.41
N TYR A 197 35.49 -11.30 8.50
CA TYR A 197 34.85 -12.63 8.58
C TYR A 197 35.21 -13.57 7.41
N TYR A 198 36.40 -13.42 6.83
CA TYR A 198 36.92 -14.20 5.68
C TYR A 198 36.17 -14.06 4.34
N GLU A 199 34.92 -13.58 4.31
CA GLU A 199 34.10 -13.40 3.09
C GLU A 199 34.05 -11.96 2.57
N ASN A 200 34.16 -10.95 3.43
CA ASN A 200 33.82 -9.57 3.11
C ASN A 200 35.10 -8.76 2.83
N LYS A 201 35.37 -8.40 1.58
CA LYS A 201 36.61 -7.72 1.18
C LYS A 201 36.57 -6.24 1.50
N LEU A 202 37.49 -5.75 2.32
CA LEU A 202 37.72 -4.33 2.52
C LEU A 202 38.20 -3.70 1.19
N LEU A 203 37.57 -2.58 0.77
CA LEU A 203 37.90 -1.87 -0.46
C LEU A 203 38.68 -0.59 -0.15
N GLY A 204 39.86 -0.45 -0.76
CA GLY A 204 40.78 0.65 -0.45
C GLY A 204 41.42 0.46 0.91
N VAL A 205 41.53 1.57 1.65
CA VAL A 205 41.94 1.63 3.06
C VAL A 205 40.92 2.44 3.88
N PRO A 206 40.78 2.19 5.19
CA PRO A 206 39.94 3.03 6.05
C PRO A 206 40.48 4.46 6.16
N ARG A 207 39.58 5.43 6.36
CA ARG A 207 39.89 6.85 6.48
C ARG A 207 39.41 7.40 7.82
N ILE A 208 40.30 8.05 8.57
CA ILE A 208 39.96 8.83 9.76
C ILE A 208 39.97 10.32 9.39
N ARG A 209 38.87 11.03 9.62
CA ARG A 209 38.70 12.47 9.31
C ARG A 209 38.27 13.25 10.55
N GLN A 210 38.85 14.43 10.74
CA GLN A 210 38.60 15.32 11.88
C GLN A 210 38.10 16.70 11.43
N LEU A 211 37.12 17.23 12.15
CA LEU A 211 36.70 18.63 12.08
C LEU A 211 37.02 19.38 13.38
N LYS A 212 37.52 20.60 13.23
CA LYS A 212 38.00 21.47 14.32
C LYS A 212 37.41 22.87 14.19
N VAL A 213 37.23 23.54 15.32
CA VAL A 213 36.79 24.94 15.42
C VAL A 213 37.96 25.79 15.92
N HIS A 214 38.12 26.99 15.36
CA HIS A 214 39.27 27.83 15.66
C HIS A 214 39.30 28.30 17.13
N SER A 215 40.51 28.54 17.64
CA SER A 215 40.72 29.11 18.98
C SER A 215 40.09 30.50 19.10
N ASN A 216 39.45 30.77 20.23
CA ASN A 216 38.75 32.04 20.53
C ASN A 216 37.61 32.36 19.56
N SER A 217 36.85 31.33 19.20
CA SER A 217 35.58 31.42 18.45
C SER A 217 34.42 31.96 19.31
N CYS A 218 34.39 31.68 20.61
CA CYS A 218 33.39 32.23 21.54
C CYS A 218 33.91 33.38 22.41
N VAL A 219 33.01 34.31 22.75
CA VAL A 219 33.33 35.48 23.59
C VAL A 219 33.18 35.14 25.07
N VAL A 220 34.31 35.04 25.78
CA VAL A 220 34.34 34.89 27.25
C VAL A 220 33.82 36.17 27.92
N HIS A 221 32.96 36.04 28.94
CA HIS A 221 32.49 37.17 29.75
C HIS A 221 33.65 37.85 30.51
N ASP A 222 33.62 39.18 30.65
CA ASP A 222 34.77 39.97 31.13
C ASP A 222 35.35 39.49 32.46
N ASP A 223 34.50 39.14 33.45
CA ASP A 223 34.94 38.64 34.76
C ASP A 223 35.84 37.40 34.68
N PHE A 224 35.58 36.52 33.69
CA PHE A 224 36.28 35.24 33.52
C PHE A 224 37.48 35.31 32.58
N LYS A 225 37.72 36.42 31.86
CA LYS A 225 38.88 36.58 30.95
C LYS A 225 40.24 36.48 31.64
N SER A 226 40.28 36.67 32.96
CA SER A 226 41.47 36.46 33.80
C SER A 226 41.85 34.99 33.97
N VAL A 227 40.87 34.08 33.88
CA VAL A 227 41.02 32.62 34.10
C VAL A 227 40.96 31.86 32.78
N ILE A 228 39.95 32.14 31.95
CA ILE A 228 39.68 31.45 30.69
C ILE A 228 40.34 32.23 29.55
N ARG A 229 41.52 31.75 29.11
CA ARG A 229 42.30 32.34 28.01
C ARG A 229 41.89 31.83 26.61
N GLU A 230 41.21 30.69 26.56
CA GLU A 230 40.84 30.00 25.32
C GLU A 230 39.39 29.52 25.35
N CYS A 231 38.63 29.94 24.34
CA CYS A 231 37.24 29.57 24.13
C CYS A 231 37.07 28.85 22.78
N PHE A 232 36.30 27.76 22.74
CA PHE A 232 35.96 27.02 21.52
C PHE A 232 34.44 26.85 21.47
N ASP A 233 33.77 27.44 20.48
CA ASP A 233 32.31 27.41 20.37
C ASP A 233 31.80 26.06 19.81
N SER A 234 30.49 25.94 19.62
CA SER A 234 29.84 24.87 18.86
C SER A 234 30.28 24.90 17.39
N TYR A 235 30.10 23.79 16.66
CA TYR A 235 30.48 23.73 15.25
C TYR A 235 29.57 24.59 14.37
N LEU A 236 30.18 25.53 13.64
CA LEU A 236 29.60 26.21 12.49
C LEU A 236 30.67 26.23 11.38
N GLU A 237 30.26 26.11 10.11
CA GLU A 237 31.16 26.13 8.94
C GLU A 237 31.99 27.44 8.83
N SER A 238 31.46 28.54 9.37
CA SER A 238 32.12 29.84 9.47
C SER A 238 33.18 29.93 10.58
N LEU A 239 33.17 29.00 11.54
CA LEU A 239 34.11 28.91 12.67
C LEU A 239 35.07 27.71 12.52
N GLU A 240 34.94 26.94 11.43
CA GLU A 240 35.80 25.79 11.13
C GLU A 240 37.26 26.22 10.93
N ASP A 241 38.18 25.54 11.62
CA ASP A 241 39.61 25.84 11.54
C ASP A 241 40.22 25.26 10.26
N LYS A 242 40.86 26.13 9.48
CA LYS A 242 41.45 25.82 8.16
C LYS A 242 42.97 26.01 8.16
N SER A 243 43.56 26.25 9.34
CA SER A 243 45.00 26.34 9.53
C SER A 243 45.61 24.95 9.77
N SER A 244 46.85 24.75 9.31
CA SER A 244 47.62 23.55 9.66
C SER A 244 48.04 23.59 11.12
N PHE A 245 48.19 22.42 11.75
CA PHE A 245 48.53 22.32 13.17
C PHE A 245 49.48 21.16 13.47
N GLY A 246 50.02 21.11 14.70
CA GLY A 246 50.84 19.99 15.18
C GLY A 246 52.15 19.83 14.39
N LEU A 247 52.33 18.66 13.75
CA LEU A 247 53.55 18.35 12.99
C LEU A 247 53.61 18.97 11.59
N GLU A 248 52.50 19.52 11.08
CA GLU A 248 52.35 20.07 9.70
C GLU A 248 52.73 19.11 8.54
N ASN A 249 53.07 17.85 8.83
CA ASN A 249 53.65 16.91 7.88
C ASN A 249 52.62 15.89 7.38
N GLY A 250 52.29 15.90 6.08
CA GLY A 250 51.31 14.99 5.48
C GLY A 250 49.85 15.43 5.68
N THR A 251 48.90 14.54 5.38
CA THR A 251 47.48 14.89 5.23
C THR A 251 46.69 15.02 6.53
N ALA A 252 47.18 14.41 7.63
CA ALA A 252 46.52 14.48 8.93
C ALA A 252 46.63 15.87 9.60
N TRP A 253 47.64 16.65 9.24
CA TRP A 253 47.99 17.90 9.91
C TRP A 253 47.69 19.15 9.05
N ASN A 254 47.35 18.95 7.77
CA ASN A 254 47.00 19.98 6.81
C ASN A 254 45.51 19.89 6.42
N TYR A 255 44.80 21.01 6.47
CA TYR A 255 43.38 21.07 6.13
C TYR A 255 43.15 20.84 4.62
N GLN A 256 42.17 20.02 4.28
CA GLN A 256 41.73 19.80 2.90
C GLN A 256 40.27 20.25 2.71
N THR A 257 39.99 20.89 1.57
CA THR A 257 38.62 21.33 1.24
C THR A 257 37.73 20.15 0.85
N GLN A 258 36.41 20.33 0.95
CA GLN A 258 35.44 19.30 0.57
C GLN A 258 35.62 18.84 -0.89
N ASP A 259 35.92 19.76 -1.82
CA ASP A 259 36.17 19.44 -3.23
C ASP A 259 37.46 18.62 -3.45
N GLN A 260 38.50 18.84 -2.62
CA GLN A 260 39.75 18.07 -2.68
C GLN A 260 39.57 16.64 -2.17
N LEU A 261 38.70 16.46 -1.17
CA LEU A 261 38.33 15.16 -0.62
C LEU A 261 37.24 14.43 -1.43
N ASP A 262 36.61 15.12 -2.38
CA ASP A 262 35.43 14.69 -3.18
C ASP A 262 34.20 14.37 -2.29
N GLY A 263 34.16 14.91 -1.07
CA GLY A 263 33.24 14.51 0.00
C GLY A 263 31.88 15.23 0.00
N SER A 264 30.96 14.70 0.82
CA SER A 264 29.65 15.30 1.14
C SER A 264 29.59 15.77 2.60
N SER A 265 28.75 16.77 2.87
CA SER A 265 28.36 17.14 4.24
C SER A 265 27.55 16.04 4.90
N HIS A 266 27.67 15.92 6.22
CA HIS A 266 27.03 14.87 7.02
C HIS A 266 26.11 15.48 8.08
N TRP A 267 24.86 15.06 8.12
CA TRP A 267 23.94 15.42 9.21
C TRP A 267 24.21 14.50 10.41
N GLY A 268 24.83 15.04 11.46
CA GLY A 268 25.05 14.36 12.74
C GLY A 268 23.90 14.57 13.72
N LEU A 269 24.10 14.14 14.97
CA LEU A 269 23.12 14.28 16.06
C LEU A 269 23.03 15.72 16.56
N LEU A 270 24.18 16.41 16.70
CA LEU A 270 24.25 17.77 17.23
C LEU A 270 24.22 18.85 16.13
N ALA A 271 24.86 18.58 14.99
CA ALA A 271 25.06 19.55 13.92
C ALA A 271 25.18 18.89 12.54
N THR A 272 25.03 19.70 11.48
CA THR A 272 25.43 19.31 10.13
C THR A 272 26.88 19.73 9.90
N TYR A 273 27.72 18.76 9.57
CA TYR A 273 29.17 18.87 9.42
C TYR A 273 29.58 18.98 7.94
N SER A 274 30.62 19.75 7.63
CA SER A 274 31.18 19.82 6.28
C SER A 274 31.81 18.48 5.82
N GLY A 275 31.98 18.32 4.51
CA GLY A 275 32.76 17.21 3.92
C GLY A 275 34.27 17.48 3.89
N ALA A 276 34.74 18.57 4.51
CA ALA A 276 36.14 18.98 4.55
C ALA A 276 36.88 18.39 5.78
N GLY A 277 38.10 18.87 6.03
CA GLY A 277 38.80 18.70 7.31
C GLY A 277 40.20 18.11 7.18
N PHE A 278 40.67 17.55 8.29
CA PHE A 278 41.99 16.92 8.43
C PHE A 278 41.86 15.40 8.29
N VAL A 279 42.77 14.74 7.55
CA VAL A 279 42.53 13.35 7.09
C VAL A 279 43.77 12.46 7.18
N GLN A 280 43.66 11.36 7.91
CA GLN A 280 44.61 10.25 7.87
C GLN A 280 43.96 9.03 7.20
N ASP A 281 44.55 8.54 6.12
CA ASP A 281 44.24 7.22 5.56
C ASP A 281 45.08 6.18 6.31
N LEU A 282 44.46 5.07 6.76
CA LEU A 282 45.18 3.93 7.35
C LEU A 282 45.85 3.08 6.26
N THR A 283 46.57 2.01 6.65
CA THR A 283 47.16 1.08 5.67
C THR A 283 46.36 -0.23 5.58
N ARG A 284 46.87 -1.22 4.84
CA ARG A 284 46.25 -2.54 4.69
C ARG A 284 46.73 -3.58 5.71
N LYS A 285 47.65 -3.23 6.62
CA LYS A 285 48.16 -4.11 7.69
C LYS A 285 47.79 -3.55 9.06
N ARG A 286 47.58 -4.43 10.04
CA ARG A 286 47.25 -4.03 11.42
C ARG A 286 48.36 -3.20 12.05
N SER A 287 49.60 -3.72 12.05
CA SER A 287 50.74 -3.10 12.75
C SER A 287 51.16 -1.73 12.21
N GLU A 288 51.07 -1.50 10.89
CA GLU A 288 51.34 -0.19 10.28
C GLU A 288 50.25 0.83 10.64
N SER A 289 48.98 0.40 10.67
CA SER A 289 47.85 1.26 11.02
C SER A 289 47.83 1.58 12.53
N GLU A 290 48.20 0.62 13.37
CA GLU A 290 48.43 0.79 14.81
C GLU A 290 49.53 1.81 15.10
N ALA A 291 50.64 1.78 14.34
CA ALA A 291 51.71 2.76 14.45
C ALA A 291 51.26 4.19 14.05
N LEU A 292 50.44 4.34 12.99
CA LEU A 292 49.85 5.63 12.61
C LEU A 292 48.89 6.17 13.68
N ILE A 293 48.03 5.31 14.26
CA ILE A 293 47.13 5.69 15.35
C ILE A 293 47.92 5.99 16.64
N GLY A 294 49.08 5.36 16.84
CA GLY A 294 50.07 5.72 17.86
C GLY A 294 50.59 7.15 17.68
N ASP A 295 51.12 7.48 16.49
CA ASP A 295 51.67 8.81 16.19
C ASP A 295 50.62 9.93 16.32
N LEU A 296 49.38 9.71 15.87
CA LEU A 296 48.29 10.68 16.07
C LEU A 296 47.90 10.87 17.55
N PHE A 297 48.04 9.83 18.37
CA PHE A 297 47.79 9.91 19.81
C PHE A 297 48.91 10.67 20.54
N ASP A 298 50.16 10.29 20.30
CA ASP A 298 51.35 10.87 20.97
C ASP A 298 51.53 12.36 20.62
N ASN A 299 51.15 12.77 19.40
CA ASN A 299 51.20 14.17 18.96
C ASN A 299 49.89 14.97 19.21
N LEU A 300 48.95 14.43 20.01
CA LEU A 300 47.71 15.11 20.42
C LEU A 300 46.82 15.60 19.25
N TRP A 301 46.59 14.75 18.24
CA TRP A 301 45.78 15.09 17.07
C TRP A 301 44.36 15.56 17.44
N ILE A 302 43.73 14.89 18.42
CA ILE A 302 42.46 15.31 19.03
C ILE A 302 42.74 16.38 20.10
N THR A 303 42.31 17.61 19.83
CA THR A 303 42.41 18.75 20.76
C THR A 303 41.03 19.24 21.21
N ARG A 304 40.96 20.12 22.22
CA ARG A 304 39.72 20.71 22.78
C ARG A 304 38.82 21.42 21.74
N GLY A 305 39.40 21.87 20.62
CA GLY A 305 38.67 22.46 19.49
C GLY A 305 38.06 21.44 18.52
N THR A 306 38.29 20.13 18.69
CA THR A 306 37.66 19.07 17.88
C THR A 306 36.15 19.06 18.10
N ARG A 307 35.37 18.84 17.03
CA ARG A 307 33.89 18.74 17.12
C ARG A 307 33.30 17.48 16.52
N ALA A 308 33.94 16.88 15.54
CA ALA A 308 33.57 15.56 15.03
C ALA A 308 34.79 14.79 14.55
N LEU A 309 34.75 13.47 14.75
CA LEU A 309 35.61 12.48 14.12
C LEU A 309 34.73 11.55 13.28
N PHE A 310 35.22 11.17 12.11
CA PHE A 310 34.60 10.22 11.21
C PHE A 310 35.60 9.09 10.91
N ILE A 311 35.15 7.84 10.98
CA ILE A 311 35.88 6.68 10.49
C ILE A 311 35.05 6.10 9.35
N ASP A 312 35.52 6.32 8.11
CA ASP A 312 34.83 5.95 6.88
C ASP A 312 35.56 4.79 6.19
N PHE A 313 34.84 3.72 5.86
CA PHE A 313 35.36 2.61 5.04
C PHE A 313 34.24 1.89 4.27
N THR A 314 34.62 1.08 3.28
CA THR A 314 33.66 0.31 2.45
C THR A 314 34.09 -1.14 2.34
N VAL A 315 33.14 -2.06 2.51
CA VAL A 315 33.36 -3.52 2.48
C VAL A 315 32.45 -4.15 1.43
N TYR A 316 32.99 -5.01 0.58
CA TYR A 316 32.26 -5.70 -0.49
C TYR A 316 32.21 -7.21 -0.25
N ASN A 317 31.01 -7.76 -0.14
CA ASN A 317 30.81 -9.21 -0.10
C ASN A 317 30.63 -9.74 -1.52
N ALA A 318 31.55 -10.61 -1.96
CA ALA A 318 31.56 -11.19 -3.30
C ALA A 318 30.50 -12.28 -3.50
N ASN A 319 30.10 -12.99 -2.44
CA ASN A 319 29.13 -14.10 -2.49
C ASN A 319 27.71 -13.61 -2.80
N ILE A 320 27.34 -12.42 -2.34
CA ILE A 320 26.02 -11.80 -2.55
C ILE A 320 26.04 -10.52 -3.40
N ASN A 321 27.22 -10.07 -3.86
CA ASN A 321 27.42 -8.84 -4.64
C ASN A 321 26.76 -7.62 -3.97
N LEU A 322 27.13 -7.35 -2.72
CA LEU A 322 26.67 -6.20 -1.94
C LEU A 322 27.84 -5.42 -1.36
N PHE A 323 27.73 -4.10 -1.40
CA PHE A 323 28.64 -3.16 -0.75
C PHE A 323 28.00 -2.72 0.57
N CYS A 324 28.76 -2.72 1.66
CA CYS A 324 28.40 -2.04 2.90
C CYS A 324 29.33 -0.84 3.06
N VAL A 325 28.78 0.37 3.02
CA VAL A 325 29.52 1.59 3.37
C VAL A 325 29.30 1.85 4.85
N VAL A 326 30.38 1.96 5.60
CA VAL A 326 30.38 2.16 7.06
C VAL A 326 30.95 3.53 7.36
N ARG A 327 30.20 4.32 8.13
CA ARG A 327 30.63 5.57 8.75
C ARG A 327 30.37 5.48 10.25
N LEU A 328 31.43 5.48 11.04
CA LEU A 328 31.36 5.69 12.49
C LEU A 328 31.65 7.17 12.77
N VAL A 329 30.86 7.80 13.64
CA VAL A 329 31.00 9.23 13.98
C VAL A 329 31.10 9.38 15.49
N VAL A 330 32.06 10.18 15.95
CA VAL A 330 32.14 10.58 17.36
C VAL A 330 32.10 12.10 17.42
N GLU A 331 31.01 12.62 17.97
CA GLU A 331 30.74 14.04 18.10
C GLU A 331 31.17 14.53 19.49
N PHE A 332 31.88 15.66 19.53
CA PHE A 332 32.37 16.27 20.77
C PHE A 332 31.64 17.60 20.97
N PRO A 333 30.56 17.64 21.79
CA PRO A 333 29.83 18.89 22.05
C PRO A 333 30.73 19.93 22.73
N ALA A 334 30.39 21.21 22.58
CA ALA A 334 31.15 22.31 23.21
C ALA A 334 31.15 22.26 24.76
N THR A 335 30.25 21.48 25.36
CA THR A 335 30.20 21.15 26.80
C THR A 335 31.31 20.20 27.26
N GLY A 336 31.98 19.48 26.34
CA GLY A 336 32.82 18.33 26.64
C GLY A 336 32.03 17.02 26.73
N GLY A 337 32.77 15.92 26.86
CA GLY A 337 32.26 14.56 26.62
C GLY A 337 32.33 14.18 25.13
N ALA A 338 31.93 12.95 24.82
CA ALA A 338 31.82 12.39 23.49
C ALA A 338 30.43 11.74 23.29
N ILE A 339 29.93 11.73 22.05
CA ILE A 339 28.68 11.08 21.66
C ILE A 339 28.94 10.26 20.39
N SER A 340 28.79 8.94 20.50
CA SER A 340 28.92 8.00 19.39
C SER A 340 27.65 7.94 18.53
N SER A 341 27.78 7.98 17.20
CA SER A 341 26.71 7.61 16.26
C SER A 341 27.28 6.85 15.06
N SER A 342 26.44 6.10 14.34
CA SER A 342 26.91 5.16 13.31
C SER A 342 25.93 4.99 12.17
N VAL A 343 26.45 4.91 10.95
CA VAL A 343 25.67 4.75 9.72
C VAL A 343 26.25 3.58 8.90
N PHE A 344 25.45 2.53 8.74
CA PHE A 344 25.75 1.37 7.89
C PHE A 344 24.78 1.36 6.71
N ARG A 345 25.29 1.43 5.47
CA ARG A 345 24.47 1.43 4.24
C ARG A 345 24.86 0.27 3.34
N THR A 346 24.01 -0.75 3.30
CA THR A 346 24.17 -1.90 2.41
C THR A 346 23.44 -1.64 1.08
N VAL A 347 24.19 -1.63 -0.03
CA VAL A 347 23.71 -1.22 -1.36
C VAL A 347 24.23 -2.14 -2.49
N LYS A 348 23.38 -2.45 -3.47
CA LYS A 348 23.76 -3.22 -4.68
C LYS A 348 24.21 -2.28 -5.81
N LEU A 349 25.48 -1.85 -5.76
CA LEU A 349 26.04 -0.92 -6.75
C LEU A 349 26.22 -1.56 -8.14
N ILE A 350 26.71 -2.81 -8.19
CA ILE A 350 26.87 -3.56 -9.45
C ILE A 350 25.61 -4.40 -9.67
N ARG A 351 24.74 -3.98 -10.61
CA ARG A 351 23.42 -4.61 -10.75
C ARG A 351 23.39 -5.82 -11.68
N TYR A 352 23.97 -5.74 -12.87
CA TYR A 352 23.78 -6.76 -13.93
C TYR A 352 24.88 -7.83 -13.89
N VAL A 353 24.66 -8.89 -13.08
CA VAL A 353 25.61 -10.02 -12.96
C VAL A 353 24.91 -11.37 -13.08
N SER A 354 23.80 -11.58 -12.37
CA SER A 354 23.04 -12.83 -12.42
C SER A 354 22.05 -12.87 -13.58
N VAL A 355 21.65 -14.08 -14.00
CA VAL A 355 20.50 -14.29 -14.92
C VAL A 355 19.22 -13.62 -14.38
N THR A 356 19.03 -13.62 -13.06
CA THR A 356 17.93 -12.90 -12.40
C THR A 356 18.02 -11.38 -12.57
N ASP A 357 19.23 -10.82 -12.63
CA ASP A 357 19.44 -9.39 -12.81
C ASP A 357 19.15 -8.95 -14.25
N TYR A 358 19.43 -9.81 -15.23
CA TYR A 358 19.03 -9.59 -16.64
C TYR A 358 17.51 -9.70 -16.85
N PHE A 359 16.81 -10.53 -16.06
CA PHE A 359 15.34 -10.53 -16.02
C PHE A 359 14.80 -9.21 -15.44
N ILE A 360 15.36 -8.74 -14.32
CA ILE A 360 14.99 -7.44 -13.73
C ILE A 360 15.27 -6.29 -14.71
N MET A 361 16.38 -6.32 -15.45
CA MET A 361 16.69 -5.36 -16.53
C MET A 361 15.59 -5.33 -17.61
N ALA A 362 15.05 -6.49 -18.01
CA ALA A 362 13.94 -6.55 -18.95
C ALA A 362 12.65 -5.95 -18.36
N CYS A 363 12.35 -6.21 -17.08
CA CYS A 363 11.24 -5.56 -16.38
C CYS A 363 11.42 -4.04 -16.26
N GLU A 364 12.65 -3.55 -16.08
CA GLU A 364 12.96 -2.11 -16.05
C GLU A 364 12.76 -1.44 -17.41
N CYS A 365 13.15 -2.09 -18.51
CA CYS A 365 12.83 -1.62 -19.86
C CYS A 365 11.31 -1.53 -20.09
N ILE A 366 10.54 -2.53 -19.63
CA ILE A 366 9.07 -2.52 -19.74
C ILE A 366 8.47 -1.42 -18.85
N PHE A 367 8.99 -1.21 -17.64
CA PHE A 367 8.57 -0.13 -16.74
C PHE A 367 8.76 1.26 -17.38
N VAL A 368 9.91 1.51 -18.02
CA VAL A 368 10.15 2.76 -18.75
C VAL A 368 9.13 2.97 -19.89
N LEU A 369 8.72 1.90 -20.59
CA LEU A 369 7.65 1.99 -21.61
C LEU A 369 6.29 2.35 -20.99
N PHE A 370 5.94 1.82 -19.82
CA PHE A 370 4.72 2.24 -19.09
C PHE A 370 4.78 3.70 -18.62
N ILE A 371 5.93 4.19 -18.17
CA ILE A 371 6.09 5.61 -17.80
C ILE A 371 5.96 6.52 -19.04
N ILE A 372 6.46 6.10 -20.21
CA ILE A 372 6.24 6.83 -21.47
C ILE A 372 4.75 6.82 -21.87
N TYR A 373 4.04 5.71 -21.69
CA TYR A 373 2.59 5.63 -21.92
C TYR A 373 1.83 6.62 -21.02
N TYR A 374 2.06 6.61 -19.70
CA TYR A 374 1.42 7.53 -18.76
C TYR A 374 1.82 8.99 -18.99
N MET A 375 3.07 9.29 -19.36
CA MET A 375 3.47 10.65 -19.75
C MET A 375 2.64 11.18 -20.94
N ILE A 376 2.32 10.34 -21.92
CA ILE A 376 1.49 10.73 -23.07
C ILE A 376 0.03 10.88 -22.66
N GLU A 377 -0.49 9.94 -21.86
CA GLU A 377 -1.87 9.94 -21.34
C GLU A 377 -2.17 11.24 -20.57
N GLU A 378 -1.39 11.53 -19.51
CA GLU A 378 -1.61 12.71 -18.67
C GLU A 378 -1.36 14.02 -19.44
N SER A 379 -0.41 14.03 -20.40
CA SER A 379 -0.19 15.20 -21.28
C SER A 379 -1.42 15.54 -22.14
N LEU A 380 -2.17 14.52 -22.58
CA LEU A 380 -3.42 14.73 -23.33
C LEU A 380 -4.55 15.22 -22.42
N GLU A 381 -4.64 14.70 -21.19
CA GLU A 381 -5.65 15.12 -20.22
C GLU A 381 -5.42 16.55 -19.71
N ILE A 382 -4.18 16.91 -19.36
CA ILE A 382 -3.78 18.27 -18.98
C ILE A 382 -4.07 19.25 -20.12
N LYS A 383 -3.83 18.86 -21.38
CA LYS A 383 -4.14 19.69 -22.55
C LYS A 383 -5.65 19.90 -22.75
N LYS A 384 -6.49 18.92 -22.41
CA LYS A 384 -7.96 19.01 -22.47
C LYS A 384 -8.54 19.83 -21.31
N HIS A 385 -8.14 19.53 -20.08
CA HIS A 385 -8.78 20.02 -18.85
C HIS A 385 -8.08 21.22 -18.18
N LYS A 386 -6.84 21.54 -18.57
CA LYS A 386 -6.04 22.69 -18.08
C LYS A 386 -6.05 22.76 -16.54
N PHE A 387 -6.36 23.92 -15.96
CA PHE A 387 -6.41 24.13 -14.50
C PHE A 387 -7.49 23.32 -13.75
N SER A 388 -8.44 22.68 -14.46
CA SER A 388 -9.42 21.80 -13.81
C SER A 388 -8.77 20.48 -13.35
N TYR A 389 -7.79 19.98 -14.11
CA TYR A 389 -7.06 18.74 -13.84
C TYR A 389 -6.43 18.74 -12.44
N PHE A 390 -5.75 19.84 -12.08
CA PHE A 390 -5.05 20.01 -10.79
C PHE A 390 -5.96 20.11 -9.56
N LYS A 391 -7.29 20.08 -9.71
CA LYS A 391 -8.22 20.01 -8.57
C LYS A 391 -8.52 18.58 -8.11
N SER A 392 -8.17 17.57 -8.91
CA SER A 392 -8.37 16.16 -8.56
C SER A 392 -7.16 15.63 -7.78
N PHE A 393 -7.39 15.12 -6.58
CA PHE A 393 -6.35 14.49 -5.74
C PHE A 393 -5.63 13.35 -6.48
N TRP A 394 -6.38 12.51 -7.19
CA TRP A 394 -5.82 11.39 -7.95
C TRP A 394 -4.86 11.87 -9.03
N ASN A 395 -5.22 12.95 -9.74
CA ASN A 395 -4.44 13.51 -10.84
C ASN A 395 -3.13 14.17 -10.34
N ILE A 396 -3.11 14.66 -9.09
CA ILE A 396 -1.88 15.12 -8.43
C ILE A 396 -0.95 13.93 -8.11
N LEU A 397 -1.52 12.82 -7.62
CA LEU A 397 -0.78 11.57 -7.37
C LEU A 397 -0.21 11.00 -8.70
N ASP A 398 -0.99 11.06 -9.78
CA ASP A 398 -0.58 10.63 -11.12
C ASP A 398 0.65 11.41 -11.62
N ILE A 399 0.66 12.75 -11.49
CA ILE A 399 1.84 13.58 -11.76
C ILE A 399 3.02 13.25 -10.83
N LEU A 400 2.77 13.03 -9.54
CA LEU A 400 3.83 12.74 -8.55
C LEU A 400 4.58 11.45 -8.86
N VAL A 401 3.87 10.38 -9.24
CA VAL A 401 4.48 9.10 -9.63
C VAL A 401 5.33 9.25 -10.90
N ILE A 402 4.85 10.01 -11.90
CA ILE A 402 5.61 10.30 -13.12
C ILE A 402 6.89 11.11 -12.81
N LEU A 403 6.79 12.14 -11.95
CA LEU A 403 7.93 12.95 -11.54
C LEU A 403 9.02 12.11 -10.85
N ILE A 404 8.64 11.24 -9.91
CA ILE A 404 9.58 10.35 -9.23
C ILE A 404 10.20 9.36 -10.23
N ALA A 405 9.41 8.79 -11.15
CA ALA A 405 9.93 7.87 -12.15
C ALA A 405 10.98 8.50 -13.10
N ILE A 406 10.79 9.76 -13.51
CA ILE A 406 11.77 10.51 -14.31
C ILE A 406 13.07 10.73 -13.52
N LEU A 407 12.97 11.12 -12.24
CA LEU A 407 14.12 11.26 -11.35
C LEU A 407 14.86 9.92 -11.16
N CYS A 408 14.12 8.82 -11.02
CA CYS A 408 14.69 7.48 -10.91
C CYS A 408 15.49 7.07 -12.15
N PHE A 409 14.98 7.36 -13.36
CA PHE A 409 15.71 7.08 -14.60
C PHE A 409 17.01 7.90 -14.71
N ALA A 410 16.97 9.18 -14.35
CA ALA A 410 18.16 10.04 -14.32
C ALA A 410 19.20 9.54 -13.30
N PHE A 411 18.78 9.18 -12.08
CA PHE A 411 19.69 8.64 -11.07
C PHE A 411 20.29 7.28 -11.46
N HIS A 412 19.51 6.42 -12.13
CA HIS A 412 20.02 5.13 -12.64
C HIS A 412 21.25 5.32 -13.53
N ILE A 413 21.19 6.29 -14.46
CA ILE A 413 22.30 6.61 -15.36
C ILE A 413 23.48 7.17 -14.56
N TYR A 414 23.24 8.16 -13.70
CA TYR A 414 24.28 8.79 -12.87
C TYR A 414 25.06 7.76 -12.03
N ARG A 415 24.36 6.92 -11.27
CA ARG A 415 24.94 5.84 -10.46
C ARG A 415 25.82 4.91 -11.30
N THR A 416 25.35 4.51 -12.48
CA THR A 416 26.07 3.55 -13.35
C THR A 416 27.42 4.10 -13.82
N LEU A 417 27.48 5.41 -14.10
CA LEU A 417 28.73 6.10 -14.49
C LEU A 417 29.67 6.25 -13.29
N GLU A 418 29.18 6.73 -12.14
CA GLU A 418 29.99 6.93 -10.93
C GLU A 418 30.60 5.63 -10.39
N VAL A 419 29.80 4.55 -10.28
CA VAL A 419 30.29 3.23 -9.84
C VAL A 419 31.43 2.76 -10.74
N THR A 420 31.25 2.88 -12.06
CA THR A 420 32.25 2.46 -13.05
C THR A 420 33.55 3.26 -12.89
N ASN A 421 33.46 4.57 -12.73
CA ASN A 421 34.62 5.46 -12.57
C ASN A 421 35.38 5.18 -11.26
N LYS A 422 34.67 5.13 -10.11
CA LYS A 422 35.27 4.90 -8.79
C LYS A 422 35.91 3.50 -8.71
N LEU A 423 35.25 2.46 -9.22
CA LEU A 423 35.78 1.10 -9.22
C LEU A 423 36.99 0.94 -10.14
N GLN A 424 36.99 1.54 -11.33
CA GLN A 424 38.17 1.59 -12.20
C GLN A 424 39.34 2.40 -11.60
N GLY A 425 39.06 3.33 -10.68
CA GLY A 425 40.08 4.01 -9.88
C GLY A 425 40.75 3.04 -8.89
N LEU A 426 39.95 2.37 -8.05
CA LEU A 426 40.46 1.40 -7.07
C LEU A 426 41.24 0.25 -7.70
N LEU A 427 40.79 -0.27 -8.85
CA LEU A 427 41.50 -1.35 -9.57
C LEU A 427 42.87 -0.92 -10.11
N LYS A 428 43.18 0.39 -10.16
CA LYS A 428 44.50 0.93 -10.52
C LYS A 428 45.35 1.31 -9.30
N GLN A 429 44.71 1.64 -8.18
CA GLN A 429 45.35 2.06 -6.92
C GLN A 429 44.58 1.46 -5.73
N PRO A 430 44.88 0.20 -5.33
CA PRO A 430 44.13 -0.50 -4.29
C PRO A 430 44.43 0.02 -2.87
N ASP A 431 45.54 0.74 -2.69
CA ASP A 431 46.03 1.19 -1.38
C ASP A 431 45.59 2.63 -1.05
N LYS A 432 44.52 3.13 -1.70
CA LYS A 432 43.96 4.48 -1.55
C LYS A 432 42.49 4.41 -1.14
N TYR A 433 42.04 5.29 -0.24
CA TYR A 433 40.61 5.46 0.06
C TYR A 433 39.84 5.94 -1.19
N ALA A 434 38.65 5.37 -1.41
CA ALA A 434 37.71 5.82 -2.43
C ALA A 434 36.37 6.15 -1.78
N ASP A 435 35.91 7.40 -1.95
CA ASP A 435 34.64 7.80 -1.36
C ASP A 435 33.45 7.19 -2.10
N PHE A 436 32.77 6.27 -1.40
CA PHE A 436 31.46 5.73 -1.75
C PHE A 436 30.33 6.33 -0.90
N GLU A 437 30.61 7.18 0.10
CA GLU A 437 29.56 7.66 1.01
C GLU A 437 28.57 8.55 0.29
N ARG A 438 29.04 9.54 -0.48
CA ARG A 438 28.19 10.40 -1.33
C ARG A 438 27.25 9.59 -2.22
N LEU A 439 27.77 8.50 -2.82
CA LEU A 439 27.00 7.62 -3.69
C LEU A 439 25.97 6.78 -2.92
N SER A 440 26.37 6.22 -1.77
CA SER A 440 25.47 5.46 -0.90
C SER A 440 24.36 6.33 -0.31
N TYR A 441 24.63 7.59 0.00
CA TYR A 441 23.65 8.56 0.48
C TYR A 441 22.54 8.76 -0.55
N TRP A 442 22.92 9.13 -1.79
CA TRP A 442 21.95 9.32 -2.87
C TRP A 442 21.21 8.03 -3.25
N GLN A 443 21.87 6.86 -3.17
CA GLN A 443 21.20 5.57 -3.35
C GLN A 443 20.14 5.34 -2.26
N THR A 444 20.44 5.60 -0.98
CA THR A 444 19.46 5.49 0.11
C THR A 444 18.29 6.47 -0.07
N GLN A 445 18.53 7.71 -0.49
CA GLN A 445 17.45 8.67 -0.75
C GLN A 445 16.61 8.29 -1.98
N PHE A 446 17.21 7.68 -2.99
CA PHE A 446 16.51 7.10 -4.14
C PHE A 446 15.62 5.91 -3.72
N ASP A 447 16.13 5.01 -2.87
CA ASP A 447 15.35 3.87 -2.37
C ASP A 447 14.18 4.33 -1.48
N ASN A 448 14.38 5.36 -0.65
CA ASN A 448 13.32 6.03 0.11
C ASN A 448 12.23 6.64 -0.82
N ALA A 449 12.66 7.36 -1.87
CA ALA A 449 11.73 7.96 -2.84
C ALA A 449 10.93 6.89 -3.62
N ILE A 450 11.56 5.77 -3.95
CA ILE A 450 10.90 4.62 -4.56
C ILE A 450 9.88 3.99 -3.61
N ALA A 451 10.22 3.77 -2.34
CA ALA A 451 9.28 3.22 -1.36
C ALA A 451 8.01 4.09 -1.22
N ILE A 452 8.19 5.42 -1.22
CA ILE A 452 7.09 6.40 -1.21
C ILE A 452 6.27 6.33 -2.51
N ALA A 453 6.91 6.20 -3.68
CA ALA A 453 6.19 6.05 -4.95
C ALA A 453 5.39 4.73 -5.04
N VAL A 454 5.93 3.63 -4.52
CA VAL A 454 5.23 2.34 -4.41
C VAL A 454 4.02 2.45 -3.48
N PHE A 455 4.16 3.11 -2.32
CA PHE A 455 3.05 3.38 -1.41
C PHE A 455 1.91 4.18 -2.08
N PHE A 456 2.24 5.25 -2.82
CA PHE A 456 1.24 5.99 -3.58
C PHE A 456 0.63 5.16 -4.73
N ALA A 457 1.38 4.28 -5.37
CA ALA A 457 0.86 3.37 -6.39
C ALA A 457 -0.17 2.37 -5.81
N TRP A 458 0.08 1.82 -4.61
CA TRP A 458 -0.91 1.00 -3.91
C TRP A 458 -2.16 1.80 -3.53
N ILE A 459 -2.02 3.06 -3.07
CA ILE A 459 -3.17 3.94 -2.80
C ILE A 459 -3.98 4.23 -4.07
N LYS A 460 -3.34 4.40 -5.24
CA LYS A 460 -4.03 4.63 -6.52
C LYS A 460 -4.98 3.48 -6.91
N ILE A 461 -4.81 2.25 -6.40
CA ILE A 461 -5.78 1.17 -6.62
C ILE A 461 -7.18 1.55 -6.12
N PHE A 462 -7.31 2.35 -5.06
CA PHE A 462 -8.61 2.81 -4.57
C PHE A 462 -9.40 3.67 -5.60
N LYS A 463 -8.70 4.37 -6.51
CA LYS A 463 -9.29 5.09 -7.67
C LYS A 463 -10.12 4.14 -8.56
N TYR A 464 -9.69 2.88 -8.65
CA TYR A 464 -10.29 1.85 -9.50
C TYR A 464 -11.15 0.82 -8.72
N ILE A 465 -11.04 0.74 -7.39
CA ILE A 465 -11.93 -0.09 -6.55
C ILE A 465 -13.27 0.61 -6.25
N SER A 466 -13.40 1.91 -6.54
CA SER A 466 -14.63 2.70 -6.37
C SER A 466 -15.79 2.35 -7.35
N PHE A 467 -15.81 1.14 -7.90
CA PHE A 467 -17.00 0.55 -8.55
C PHE A 467 -17.86 -0.28 -7.59
N ASN A 468 -17.34 -0.59 -6.39
CA ASN A 468 -18.14 -1.19 -5.32
C ASN A 468 -18.85 -0.09 -4.51
N LYS A 469 -20.19 -0.14 -4.42
CA LYS A 469 -21.03 0.82 -3.68
C LYS A 469 -20.54 1.06 -2.24
N THR A 470 -20.06 0.02 -1.56
CA THR A 470 -19.55 0.11 -0.17
C THR A 470 -18.21 0.85 -0.06
N MET A 471 -17.30 0.67 -1.03
CA MET A 471 -16.02 1.38 -1.09
C MET A 471 -16.21 2.84 -1.50
N THR A 472 -17.15 3.11 -2.41
CA THR A 472 -17.55 4.46 -2.78
C THR A 472 -18.23 5.19 -1.63
N GLN A 473 -19.00 4.49 -0.78
CA GLN A 473 -19.50 5.05 0.48
C GLN A 473 -18.34 5.50 1.38
N LEU A 474 -17.38 4.61 1.68
CA LEU A 474 -16.22 4.95 2.52
C LEU A 474 -15.41 6.14 1.97
N SER A 475 -15.07 6.09 0.67
CA SER A 475 -14.35 7.18 -0.01
C SER A 475 -15.13 8.50 -0.01
N SER A 476 -16.46 8.46 -0.21
CA SER A 476 -17.31 9.65 -0.15
C SER A 476 -17.42 10.21 1.27
N THR A 477 -17.53 9.37 2.30
CA THR A 477 -17.56 9.83 3.70
C THR A 477 -16.27 10.55 4.09
N LEU A 478 -15.11 9.96 3.77
CA LEU A 478 -13.82 10.60 4.00
C LEU A 478 -13.67 11.90 3.20
N GLY A 479 -14.11 11.91 1.94
CA GLY A 479 -14.06 13.08 1.06
C GLY A 479 -14.96 14.25 1.52
N ARG A 480 -16.14 13.96 2.09
CA ARG A 480 -17.02 14.98 2.70
C ARG A 480 -16.44 15.47 4.03
N CYS A 481 -16.14 14.56 4.96
CA CYS A 481 -15.70 14.94 6.30
C CYS A 481 -14.30 15.57 6.33
N ALA A 482 -13.48 15.39 5.28
CA ALA A 482 -12.13 15.95 5.18
C ALA A 482 -12.05 17.46 5.45
N LYS A 483 -13.08 18.24 5.07
CA LYS A 483 -13.10 19.69 5.31
C LYS A 483 -13.24 20.02 6.81
N ASP A 484 -14.21 19.37 7.46
CA ASP A 484 -14.52 19.66 8.87
C ASP A 484 -13.50 18.99 9.80
N LEU A 485 -12.97 17.83 9.40
CA LEU A 485 -11.79 17.20 9.98
C LEU A 485 -10.54 18.08 9.85
N ALA A 486 -10.32 18.76 8.72
CA ALA A 486 -9.20 19.71 8.60
C ALA A 486 -9.37 20.91 9.55
N GLY A 487 -10.60 21.40 9.74
CA GLY A 487 -10.92 22.41 10.75
C GLY A 487 -10.61 21.93 12.18
N PHE A 488 -11.04 20.72 12.52
CA PHE A 488 -10.73 20.09 13.81
C PHE A 488 -9.23 19.81 13.98
N ALA A 489 -8.52 19.39 12.93
CA ALA A 489 -7.09 19.12 12.97
C ALA A 489 -6.28 20.38 13.37
N VAL A 490 -6.69 21.57 12.96
CA VAL A 490 -6.09 22.83 13.43
C VAL A 490 -6.28 23.02 14.94
N MET A 491 -7.48 22.74 15.48
CA MET A 491 -7.72 22.78 16.93
C MET A 491 -6.88 21.74 17.68
N PHE A 492 -6.81 20.51 17.16
CA PHE A 492 -5.96 19.44 17.68
C PHE A 492 -4.50 19.89 17.73
N PHE A 493 -3.93 20.40 16.63
CA PHE A 493 -2.53 20.80 16.58
C PHE A 493 -2.21 21.99 17.48
N ILE A 494 -3.12 22.93 17.69
CA ILE A 494 -2.92 24.02 18.66
C ILE A 494 -2.73 23.46 20.08
N ILE A 495 -3.58 22.52 20.50
CA ILE A 495 -3.47 21.88 21.83
C ILE A 495 -2.22 20.99 21.88
N PHE A 496 -1.99 20.17 20.85
CA PHE A 496 -0.87 19.24 20.78
C PHE A 496 0.49 19.97 20.85
N LEU A 497 0.68 21.02 20.04
CA LEU A 497 1.90 21.83 20.04
C LEU A 497 2.10 22.62 21.34
N ALA A 498 1.02 23.04 22.01
CA ALA A 498 1.11 23.63 23.34
C ALA A 498 1.63 22.62 24.38
N PHE A 499 1.17 21.36 24.33
CA PHE A 499 1.74 20.28 25.13
C PHE A 499 3.17 19.90 24.69
N THR A 500 3.51 19.96 23.40
CA THR A 500 4.89 19.76 22.91
C THR A 500 5.84 20.78 23.52
N GLN A 501 5.48 22.07 23.44
CA GLN A 501 6.26 23.17 23.98
C GLN A 501 6.37 23.09 25.52
N LEU A 502 5.29 22.70 26.20
CA LEU A 502 5.29 22.50 27.65
C LEU A 502 6.19 21.32 28.06
N GLY A 503 6.12 20.18 27.36
CA GLY A 503 6.96 19.01 27.63
C GLY A 503 8.44 19.30 27.40
N TYR A 504 8.78 19.95 26.28
CA TYR A 504 10.14 20.40 25.97
C TYR A 504 10.70 21.31 27.08
N LEU A 505 9.92 22.31 27.52
CA LEU A 505 10.36 23.26 28.56
C LEU A 505 10.43 22.65 29.98
N LEU A 506 9.64 21.61 30.28
CA LEU A 506 9.63 20.96 31.60
C LEU A 506 10.66 19.82 31.71
N PHE A 507 10.83 19.01 30.66
CA PHE A 507 11.56 17.74 30.73
C PHE A 507 12.80 17.68 29.82
N GLY A 508 12.94 18.57 28.84
CA GLY A 508 14.01 18.50 27.83
C GLY A 508 15.45 18.67 28.35
N THR A 509 15.63 19.02 29.63
CA THR A 509 16.94 19.06 30.29
C THR A 509 17.29 17.78 31.06
N GLN A 510 16.36 16.83 31.20
CA GLN A 510 16.49 15.60 32.00
C GLN A 510 16.14 14.34 31.21
N VAL A 511 15.10 14.39 30.36
CA VAL A 511 14.55 13.23 29.64
C VAL A 511 14.94 13.30 28.17
N HIS A 512 15.67 12.29 27.68
CA HIS A 512 16.13 12.23 26.30
C HIS A 512 14.99 12.34 25.27
N ASP A 513 13.83 11.74 25.56
CA ASP A 513 12.66 11.77 24.67
C ASP A 513 12.00 13.18 24.55
N PHE A 514 12.40 14.14 25.39
CA PHE A 514 12.04 15.55 25.29
C PHE A 514 13.22 16.48 24.95
N SER A 515 14.42 15.92 24.68
CA SER A 515 15.67 16.66 24.40
C SER A 515 15.55 17.75 23.33
N ASN A 516 14.80 17.48 22.27
CA ASN A 516 14.54 18.37 21.15
C ASN A 516 13.03 18.56 20.98
N PHE A 517 12.61 19.70 20.41
CA PHE A 517 11.19 19.97 20.11
C PHE A 517 10.58 18.89 19.17
N GLN A 518 11.34 18.44 18.16
CA GLN A 518 10.92 17.38 17.25
C GLN A 518 10.81 16.01 17.95
N ASN A 519 11.73 15.69 18.87
CA ASN A 519 11.65 14.47 19.67
C ASN A 519 10.41 14.53 20.58
N SER A 520 10.23 15.64 21.30
CA SER A 520 9.05 15.93 22.14
C SER A 520 7.72 15.74 21.37
N PHE A 521 7.67 16.17 20.11
CA PHE A 521 6.49 16.04 19.24
C PHE A 521 6.18 14.57 18.93
N PHE A 522 7.19 13.75 18.60
CA PHE A 522 7.00 12.31 18.38
C PHE A 522 6.71 11.54 19.67
N THR A 523 7.31 11.93 20.80
CA THR A 523 7.06 11.34 22.12
C THR A 523 5.60 11.52 22.56
N LEU A 524 4.99 12.68 22.28
CA LEU A 524 3.55 12.85 22.48
C LEU A 524 2.69 11.94 21.58
N PHE A 525 3.13 11.63 20.35
CA PHE A 525 2.44 10.62 19.52
C PHE A 525 2.63 9.20 20.06
N ARG A 526 3.80 8.85 20.59
CA ARG A 526 4.04 7.56 21.28
C ARG A 526 3.11 7.39 22.50
N ILE A 527 2.95 8.43 23.32
CA ILE A 527 2.00 8.41 24.46
C ILE A 527 0.56 8.13 24.00
N ILE A 528 0.13 8.66 22.84
CA ILE A 528 -1.20 8.36 22.25
C ILE A 528 -1.33 6.90 21.81
N LEU A 529 -0.23 6.27 21.37
CA LEU A 529 -0.17 4.84 21.03
C LEU A 529 -0.03 3.94 22.27
N GLY A 530 0.23 4.50 23.45
CA GLY A 530 0.47 3.75 24.69
C GLY A 530 1.93 3.37 24.95
N ASP A 531 2.87 3.90 24.17
CA ASP A 531 4.32 3.73 24.32
C ASP A 531 4.90 4.91 25.09
N PHE A 532 5.29 4.73 26.36
CA PHE A 532 5.86 5.80 27.20
C PHE A 532 6.58 5.25 28.45
N ASP A 533 7.70 5.87 28.82
CA ASP A 533 8.33 5.68 30.13
C ASP A 533 7.83 6.75 31.12
N PHE A 534 6.86 6.38 31.95
CA PHE A 534 6.34 7.27 32.99
C PHE A 534 7.34 7.54 34.12
N HIS A 535 8.26 6.61 34.41
CA HIS A 535 9.20 6.74 35.52
C HIS A 535 10.21 7.86 35.26
N GLN A 536 10.71 7.99 34.02
CA GLN A 536 11.57 9.12 33.64
C GLN A 536 10.87 10.49 33.82
N LEU A 537 9.55 10.58 33.59
CA LEU A 537 8.78 11.82 33.80
C LEU A 537 8.54 12.12 35.29
N GLU A 538 8.27 11.10 36.12
CA GLU A 538 8.15 11.29 37.58
C GLU A 538 9.49 11.64 38.22
N GLU A 539 10.60 11.03 37.78
CA GLU A 539 11.95 11.33 38.27
C GLU A 539 12.39 12.75 37.88
N ALA A 540 12.20 13.15 36.62
CA ALA A 540 12.51 14.49 36.16
C ALA A 540 11.69 15.60 36.85
N ASN A 541 10.40 15.35 37.13
CA ASN A 541 9.63 16.23 38.01
C ASN A 541 8.45 15.51 38.69
N ARG A 542 8.63 15.14 39.96
CA ARG A 542 7.67 14.37 40.76
C ARG A 542 6.28 14.99 40.92
N VAL A 543 6.13 16.29 40.67
CA VAL A 543 4.82 16.98 40.74
C VAL A 543 4.29 17.29 39.34
N LEU A 544 5.10 17.90 38.48
CA LEU A 544 4.66 18.34 37.16
C LEU A 544 4.60 17.20 36.13
N GLY A 545 5.42 16.16 36.24
CA GLY A 545 5.39 14.96 35.39
C GLY A 545 4.03 14.25 35.42
N PRO A 546 3.57 13.79 36.60
CA PRO A 546 2.26 13.16 36.74
C PRO A 546 1.09 14.07 36.33
N ILE A 547 1.16 15.38 36.66
CA ILE A 547 0.11 16.35 36.28
C ILE A 547 0.07 16.56 34.75
N PHE A 548 1.23 16.74 34.11
CA PHE A 548 1.36 16.87 32.65
C PHE A 548 0.80 15.65 31.93
N PHE A 549 1.22 14.45 32.35
CA PHE A 549 0.79 13.19 31.76
C PHE A 549 -0.73 13.00 31.90
N MET A 550 -1.27 13.15 33.11
CA MET A 550 -2.72 13.00 33.36
C MET A 550 -3.57 14.00 32.58
N LEU A 551 -3.12 15.26 32.46
CA LEU A 551 -3.83 16.28 31.68
C LEU A 551 -3.76 15.98 30.18
N PHE A 552 -2.59 15.61 29.65
CA PHE A 552 -2.43 15.26 28.23
C PHE A 552 -3.31 14.06 27.84
N VAL A 553 -3.23 12.97 28.61
CA VAL A 553 -4.07 11.78 28.43
C VAL A 553 -5.55 12.13 28.52
N PHE A 554 -5.96 12.96 29.49
CA PHE A 554 -7.35 13.38 29.63
C PHE A 554 -7.86 14.13 28.38
N PHE A 555 -7.14 15.16 27.93
CA PHE A 555 -7.55 15.95 26.77
C PHE A 555 -7.54 15.14 25.48
N VAL A 556 -6.50 14.33 25.23
CA VAL A 556 -6.41 13.61 23.96
C VAL A 556 -7.40 12.45 23.87
N PHE A 557 -7.45 11.57 24.87
CA PHE A 557 -8.32 10.39 24.80
C PHE A 557 -9.80 10.71 25.01
N PHE A 558 -10.16 11.51 26.03
CA PHE A 558 -11.58 11.75 26.34
C PHE A 558 -12.22 12.88 25.53
N VAL A 559 -11.45 13.88 25.07
CA VAL A 559 -12.00 14.99 24.26
C VAL A 559 -11.68 14.80 22.78
N LEU A 560 -10.41 14.73 22.40
CA LEU A 560 -10.00 14.84 20.99
C LEU A 560 -10.34 13.58 20.17
N ILE A 561 -10.07 12.38 20.68
CA ILE A 561 -10.43 11.13 19.97
C ILE A 561 -11.96 10.97 19.85
N ASN A 562 -12.71 11.27 20.92
CA ASN A 562 -14.18 11.19 20.88
C ASN A 562 -14.80 12.22 19.91
N MET A 563 -14.24 13.44 19.83
CA MET A 563 -14.67 14.45 18.86
C MET A 563 -14.35 14.04 17.41
N PHE A 564 -13.17 13.46 17.16
CA PHE A 564 -12.79 12.90 15.85
C PHE A 564 -13.76 11.80 15.40
N LEU A 565 -14.08 10.86 16.28
CA LEU A 565 -15.04 9.77 16.01
C LEU A 565 -16.46 10.30 15.77
N ALA A 566 -16.89 11.33 16.52
CA ALA A 566 -18.21 11.94 16.33
C ALA A 566 -18.38 12.57 14.93
N ILE A 567 -17.40 13.36 14.47
CA ILE A 567 -17.42 13.99 13.13
C ILE A 567 -17.52 12.92 12.04
N ILE A 568 -16.70 11.86 12.12
CA ILE A 568 -16.69 10.78 11.12
C ILE A 568 -18.01 9.99 11.15
N ASN A 569 -18.56 9.70 12.32
CA ASN A 569 -19.81 8.95 12.44
C ASN A 569 -21.04 9.72 11.93
N ASP A 570 -21.06 11.04 12.09
CA ASP A 570 -22.13 11.91 11.59
C ASP A 570 -22.14 11.94 10.05
N THR A 571 -21.02 12.30 9.43
CA THR A 571 -20.88 12.26 7.95
C THR A 571 -21.04 10.84 7.39
N TYR A 572 -20.62 9.79 8.12
CA TYR A 572 -20.89 8.41 7.72
C TYR A 572 -22.39 8.10 7.66
N SER A 573 -23.16 8.60 8.63
CA SER A 573 -24.61 8.43 8.68
C SER A 573 -25.32 9.22 7.58
N GLU A 574 -24.87 10.45 7.29
CA GLU A 574 -25.34 11.30 6.20
C GLU A 574 -25.19 10.60 4.82
N VAL A 575 -23.96 10.20 4.46
CA VAL A 575 -23.70 9.54 3.16
C VAL A 575 -24.42 8.19 3.06
N LYS A 576 -24.57 7.47 4.17
CA LYS A 576 -25.37 6.23 4.21
C LYS A 576 -26.85 6.49 3.85
N GLY A 577 -27.40 7.62 4.28
CA GLY A 577 -28.74 8.08 3.88
C GLY A 577 -28.81 8.41 2.38
N ASP A 578 -27.89 9.23 1.87
CA ASP A 578 -27.82 9.60 0.44
C ASP A 578 -27.68 8.38 -0.47
N MET A 579 -26.85 7.41 -0.09
CA MET A 579 -26.62 6.19 -0.88
C MET A 579 -27.73 5.14 -0.73
N ALA A 580 -28.65 5.30 0.22
CA ALA A 580 -29.91 4.58 0.26
C ALA A 580 -30.96 5.21 -0.68
N ASN A 581 -31.01 6.54 -0.75
CA ASN A 581 -31.87 7.30 -1.67
C ASN A 581 -31.40 7.18 -3.14
N THR A 582 -30.11 7.00 -3.36
CA THR A 582 -29.53 6.79 -4.69
C THR A 582 -29.84 5.37 -5.18
N LYS A 583 -30.73 5.26 -6.18
CA LYS A 583 -31.04 4.00 -6.87
C LYS A 583 -29.76 3.30 -7.28
N ASN A 584 -29.65 1.99 -7.02
CA ASN A 584 -28.45 1.20 -7.34
C ASN A 584 -28.02 1.46 -8.79
N GLU A 585 -26.82 2.01 -8.94
CA GLU A 585 -26.17 2.08 -10.23
C GLU A 585 -25.87 0.67 -10.74
N PHE A 586 -25.71 0.51 -12.05
CA PHE A 586 -25.60 -0.80 -12.66
C PHE A 586 -24.30 -1.47 -12.21
N GLU A 587 -24.39 -2.41 -11.26
CA GLU A 587 -23.21 -2.88 -10.53
C GLU A 587 -22.29 -3.69 -11.43
N MET A 588 -20.99 -3.71 -11.12
CA MET A 588 -20.03 -4.55 -11.84
C MET A 588 -20.45 -6.04 -11.78
N ALA A 589 -21.10 -6.45 -10.68
CA ALA A 589 -21.74 -7.74 -10.52
C ALA A 589 -22.83 -8.02 -11.58
N ASP A 590 -23.66 -7.03 -11.94
CA ASP A 590 -24.67 -7.19 -12.99
C ASP A 590 -24.05 -7.24 -14.39
N TYR A 591 -22.91 -6.55 -14.61
CA TYR A 591 -22.16 -6.67 -15.86
C TYR A 591 -21.49 -8.04 -16.01
N PHE A 592 -20.79 -8.51 -14.97
CA PHE A 592 -20.22 -9.85 -14.96
C PHE A 592 -21.30 -10.93 -15.04
N ARG A 593 -22.43 -10.78 -14.33
CA ARG A 593 -23.59 -11.66 -14.44
C ARG A 593 -24.10 -11.73 -15.88
N LYS A 594 -24.31 -10.59 -16.57
CA LYS A 594 -24.72 -10.58 -17.98
C LYS A 594 -23.67 -11.14 -18.94
N GLY A 595 -22.38 -10.96 -18.64
CA GLY A 595 -21.28 -11.56 -19.41
C GLY A 595 -21.24 -13.08 -19.27
N TYR A 596 -21.43 -13.56 -18.05
CA TYR A 596 -21.53 -14.97 -17.68
C TYR A 596 -22.80 -15.62 -18.23
N GLU A 597 -23.97 -14.98 -18.11
CA GLU A 597 -25.25 -15.41 -18.72
C GLU A 597 -25.08 -15.60 -20.23
N LYS A 598 -24.48 -14.65 -20.94
CA LYS A 598 -24.17 -14.77 -22.39
C LYS A 598 -23.13 -15.85 -22.72
N MET A 599 -22.34 -16.30 -21.75
CA MET A 599 -21.41 -17.43 -21.91
C MET A 599 -22.14 -18.76 -21.68
N LEU A 600 -22.98 -18.83 -20.64
CA LEU A 600 -23.86 -19.94 -20.31
C LEU A 600 -24.87 -20.22 -21.44
N GLU A 601 -25.49 -19.17 -22.01
CA GLU A 601 -26.35 -19.23 -23.21
C GLU A 601 -25.63 -19.83 -24.42
N LYS A 602 -24.35 -19.48 -24.63
CA LYS A 602 -23.53 -20.03 -25.73
C LYS A 602 -23.15 -21.49 -25.51
N LEU A 603 -22.91 -21.90 -24.27
CA LEU A 603 -22.64 -23.28 -23.92
C LEU A 603 -23.91 -24.13 -24.07
N ASN A 604 -25.06 -23.63 -23.60
CA ASN A 604 -26.37 -24.23 -23.87
C ASN A 604 -26.65 -24.35 -25.38
N PHE A 605 -26.46 -23.29 -26.17
CA PHE A 605 -26.70 -23.36 -27.62
C PHE A 605 -25.79 -24.37 -28.35
N LYS A 606 -24.54 -24.54 -27.93
CA LYS A 606 -23.67 -25.63 -28.41
C LYS A 606 -24.20 -27.01 -28.01
N ARG A 607 -24.57 -27.17 -26.73
CA ARG A 607 -25.08 -28.41 -26.13
C ARG A 607 -26.38 -28.86 -26.80
N ASP A 608 -27.28 -27.92 -27.06
CA ASP A 608 -28.56 -28.15 -27.72
C ASP A 608 -28.35 -28.50 -29.21
N LYS A 609 -27.44 -27.83 -29.92
CA LYS A 609 -27.02 -28.26 -31.28
C LYS A 609 -26.49 -29.71 -31.30
N ILE A 610 -25.76 -30.16 -30.30
CA ILE A 610 -25.28 -31.56 -30.19
C ILE A 610 -26.45 -32.51 -29.87
N VAL A 611 -27.34 -32.12 -28.96
CA VAL A 611 -28.54 -32.90 -28.60
C VAL A 611 -29.50 -33.05 -29.78
N ASP A 612 -29.65 -32.05 -30.64
CA ASP A 612 -30.52 -32.12 -31.81
C ASP A 612 -29.94 -32.94 -32.97
N ILE A 613 -28.61 -32.96 -33.15
CA ILE A 613 -27.93 -33.92 -34.03
C ILE A 613 -28.07 -35.35 -33.48
N GLN A 614 -27.90 -35.54 -32.16
CA GLN A 614 -28.10 -36.84 -31.51
C GLN A 614 -29.55 -37.35 -31.61
N LYS A 615 -30.54 -36.46 -31.59
CA LYS A 615 -31.94 -36.83 -31.86
C LYS A 615 -32.16 -37.18 -33.33
N ALA A 616 -31.57 -36.44 -34.27
CA ALA A 616 -31.67 -36.74 -35.70
C ALA A 616 -31.14 -38.15 -36.00
N LEU A 617 -30.04 -38.56 -35.36
CA LEU A 617 -29.46 -39.91 -35.48
C LEU A 617 -30.37 -41.04 -34.96
N HIS A 618 -31.45 -40.69 -34.26
CA HIS A 618 -32.48 -41.62 -33.78
C HIS A 618 -33.87 -41.40 -34.40
N SER A 619 -34.02 -40.46 -35.34
CA SER A 619 -35.29 -40.17 -36.01
C SER A 619 -35.19 -39.94 -37.53
N ALA A 620 -33.99 -40.00 -38.10
CA ALA A 620 -33.77 -39.92 -39.54
C ALA A 620 -34.18 -41.22 -40.26
N ASP A 621 -33.94 -42.39 -39.66
CA ASP A 621 -34.34 -43.70 -40.19
C ASP A 621 -35.88 -43.79 -40.33
N ILE A 622 -36.37 -43.48 -41.53
CA ILE A 622 -37.80 -43.45 -41.88
C ILE A 622 -38.24 -44.79 -42.48
N ASN A 623 -37.32 -45.51 -43.11
CA ASN A 623 -37.56 -46.76 -43.81
C ASN A 623 -37.43 -48.00 -42.89
N ASN A 624 -36.81 -47.84 -41.72
CA ASN A 624 -36.61 -48.80 -40.64
C ASN A 624 -35.64 -49.96 -40.99
N ASP A 625 -34.62 -49.69 -41.83
CA ASP A 625 -33.56 -50.65 -42.22
C ASP A 625 -32.25 -50.54 -41.41
N LYS A 626 -32.17 -49.56 -40.49
CA LYS A 626 -31.02 -49.17 -39.64
C LYS A 626 -29.89 -48.38 -40.30
N GLN A 627 -29.96 -48.09 -41.59
CA GLN A 627 -28.99 -47.24 -42.27
C GLN A 627 -29.55 -45.82 -42.36
N VAL A 628 -28.68 -44.81 -42.25
CA VAL A 628 -29.10 -43.40 -42.33
C VAL A 628 -28.50 -42.80 -43.59
N ASP A 629 -29.32 -42.72 -44.64
CA ASP A 629 -28.91 -42.11 -45.91
C ASP A 629 -28.78 -40.59 -45.79
N PHE A 630 -28.03 -40.00 -46.73
CA PHE A 630 -27.76 -38.56 -46.73
C PHE A 630 -29.01 -37.68 -46.86
N ASP A 631 -30.04 -38.09 -47.60
CA ASP A 631 -31.21 -37.26 -47.89
C ASP A 631 -32.31 -37.39 -46.80
N GLU A 632 -32.47 -38.55 -46.14
CA GLU A 632 -33.26 -38.71 -44.90
C GLU A 632 -32.65 -37.87 -43.75
N TRP A 633 -31.33 -38.00 -43.53
CA TRP A 633 -30.57 -37.20 -42.57
C TRP A 633 -30.71 -35.69 -42.81
N ARG A 634 -30.55 -35.28 -44.08
CA ARG A 634 -30.68 -33.90 -44.50
C ARG A 634 -32.10 -33.40 -44.36
N GLN A 635 -33.12 -34.22 -44.64
CA GLN A 635 -34.51 -33.81 -44.46
C GLN A 635 -34.80 -33.50 -42.99
N ASP A 636 -34.44 -34.39 -42.06
CA ASP A 636 -34.69 -34.18 -40.63
C ASP A 636 -33.91 -32.98 -40.07
N LEU A 637 -32.58 -32.88 -40.30
CA LEU A 637 -31.79 -31.72 -39.84
C LEU A 637 -32.25 -30.38 -40.46
N LYS A 638 -32.78 -30.40 -41.68
CA LYS A 638 -33.34 -29.20 -42.33
C LYS A 638 -34.67 -28.78 -41.73
N THR A 639 -35.50 -29.71 -41.21
CA THR A 639 -36.66 -29.33 -40.38
C THR A 639 -36.24 -28.68 -39.06
N ARG A 640 -35.07 -29.06 -38.52
CA ARG A 640 -34.44 -28.45 -37.32
C ARG A 640 -33.70 -27.13 -37.62
N GLY A 641 -33.71 -26.66 -38.87
CA GLY A 641 -33.16 -25.36 -39.26
C GLY A 641 -31.66 -25.31 -39.56
N TYR A 642 -31.00 -26.45 -39.76
CA TYR A 642 -29.60 -26.49 -40.19
C TYR A 642 -29.47 -26.14 -41.68
N ALA A 643 -28.37 -25.50 -42.06
CA ALA A 643 -28.09 -25.17 -43.46
C ALA A 643 -27.50 -26.38 -44.22
N ASP A 644 -27.86 -26.55 -45.50
CA ASP A 644 -27.40 -27.70 -46.33
C ASP A 644 -25.88 -27.93 -46.26
N GLY A 645 -25.07 -26.86 -46.28
CA GLY A 645 -23.61 -26.95 -46.18
C GLY A 645 -23.05 -27.24 -44.77
N GLU A 646 -23.82 -26.98 -43.69
CA GLU A 646 -23.49 -27.49 -42.34
C GLU A 646 -23.78 -29.00 -42.26
N ILE A 647 -24.87 -29.45 -42.89
CA ILE A 647 -25.29 -30.86 -42.94
C ILE A 647 -24.28 -31.69 -43.74
N GLU A 648 -23.93 -31.25 -44.95
CA GLU A 648 -22.97 -31.93 -45.85
C GLU A 648 -21.58 -32.06 -45.22
N ALA A 649 -21.08 -30.98 -44.60
CA ALA A 649 -19.78 -30.98 -43.93
C ALA A 649 -19.76 -31.81 -42.62
N LEU A 650 -20.92 -32.03 -41.99
CA LEU A 650 -21.00 -32.87 -40.79
C LEU A 650 -21.16 -34.35 -41.14
N PHE A 651 -21.89 -34.69 -42.21
CA PHE A 651 -22.03 -36.07 -42.70
C PHE A 651 -20.67 -36.58 -43.22
N ALA A 652 -20.03 -35.83 -44.13
CA ALA A 652 -18.71 -36.14 -44.70
C ALA A 652 -17.52 -36.03 -43.71
N LYS A 653 -17.79 -35.89 -42.40
CA LYS A 653 -16.80 -36.07 -41.33
C LYS A 653 -16.77 -37.52 -40.82
N TYR A 654 -17.89 -38.25 -40.91
CA TYR A 654 -18.04 -39.59 -40.33
C TYR A 654 -18.31 -40.68 -41.37
N ASP A 655 -18.83 -40.30 -42.55
CA ASP A 655 -18.77 -41.06 -43.81
C ASP A 655 -17.29 -41.18 -44.23
N ILE A 656 -16.71 -42.38 -44.09
CA ILE A 656 -15.27 -42.65 -44.26
C ILE A 656 -14.95 -43.29 -45.63
N ASP A 657 -15.87 -44.06 -46.21
CA ASP A 657 -15.66 -44.74 -47.50
C ASP A 657 -16.25 -43.98 -48.71
N GLY A 658 -17.15 -43.01 -48.46
CA GLY A 658 -17.72 -42.11 -49.47
C GLY A 658 -19.01 -42.61 -50.12
N ASP A 659 -19.66 -43.65 -49.59
CA ASP A 659 -20.87 -44.23 -50.21
C ASP A 659 -22.17 -43.40 -50.02
N ARG A 660 -22.14 -42.43 -49.09
CA ARG A 660 -23.24 -41.53 -48.68
C ARG A 660 -24.31 -42.15 -47.75
N ILE A 661 -23.98 -43.21 -47.02
CA ILE A 661 -24.84 -43.88 -46.05
C ILE A 661 -24.06 -44.07 -44.75
N LEU A 662 -24.59 -43.57 -43.62
CA LEU A 662 -23.96 -43.81 -42.32
C LEU A 662 -24.31 -45.22 -41.81
N ASP A 663 -23.32 -46.10 -41.73
CA ASP A 663 -23.46 -47.49 -41.29
C ASP A 663 -23.52 -47.64 -39.74
N GLU A 664 -23.77 -48.86 -39.22
CA GLU A 664 -23.90 -49.10 -37.78
C GLU A 664 -22.58 -48.87 -37.00
N GLU A 665 -21.41 -48.87 -37.65
CA GLU A 665 -20.13 -48.46 -37.03
C GLU A 665 -19.93 -46.94 -37.07
N GLU A 666 -20.24 -46.26 -38.17
CA GLU A 666 -20.07 -44.82 -38.34
C GLU A 666 -21.08 -44.00 -37.54
N GLN A 667 -22.36 -44.41 -37.52
CA GLN A 667 -23.36 -43.88 -36.59
C GLN A 667 -22.87 -44.01 -35.14
N LYS A 668 -22.26 -45.16 -34.78
CA LYS A 668 -21.74 -45.43 -33.44
C LYS A 668 -20.52 -44.56 -33.11
N ARG A 669 -19.61 -44.34 -34.07
CA ARG A 669 -18.47 -43.41 -33.94
C ARG A 669 -18.93 -41.96 -33.77
N MET A 670 -19.89 -41.51 -34.59
CA MET A 670 -20.52 -40.19 -34.45
C MET A 670 -21.19 -40.05 -33.07
N MET A 671 -21.96 -41.06 -32.64
CA MET A 671 -22.65 -41.09 -31.35
C MET A 671 -21.67 -41.06 -30.16
N THR A 672 -20.49 -41.69 -30.26
CA THR A 672 -19.46 -41.56 -29.23
C THR A 672 -18.83 -40.17 -29.19
N ASP A 673 -18.41 -39.59 -30.33
CA ASP A 673 -17.81 -38.25 -30.37
C ASP A 673 -18.80 -37.17 -29.88
N LEU A 674 -20.07 -37.25 -30.28
CA LEU A 674 -21.12 -36.37 -29.79
C LEU A 674 -21.38 -36.54 -28.28
N ASN A 675 -21.35 -37.76 -27.73
CA ASN A 675 -21.49 -37.98 -26.29
C ASN A 675 -20.29 -37.48 -25.49
N ASP A 676 -19.07 -37.63 -25.99
CA ASP A 676 -17.86 -37.10 -25.33
C ASP A 676 -17.81 -35.57 -25.36
N GLN A 677 -18.15 -34.94 -26.50
CA GLN A 677 -18.28 -33.49 -26.59
C GLN A 677 -19.38 -32.95 -25.66
N LYS A 678 -20.52 -33.65 -25.57
CA LYS A 678 -21.63 -33.34 -24.66
C LYS A 678 -21.23 -33.53 -23.18
N SER A 679 -20.43 -34.56 -22.88
CA SER A 679 -19.86 -34.82 -21.55
C SER A 679 -18.89 -33.72 -21.12
N ALA A 680 -18.02 -33.27 -22.03
CA ALA A 680 -17.13 -32.13 -21.80
C ALA A 680 -17.90 -30.82 -21.59
N LEU A 681 -18.89 -30.53 -22.44
CA LEU A 681 -19.75 -29.34 -22.30
C LEU A 681 -20.58 -29.35 -21.01
N ASN A 682 -21.11 -30.50 -20.60
CA ASN A 682 -21.80 -30.63 -19.31
C ASN A 682 -20.84 -30.38 -18.14
N LYS A 683 -19.58 -30.85 -18.19
CA LYS A 683 -18.58 -30.57 -17.15
C LYS A 683 -18.22 -29.08 -17.08
N GLU A 684 -17.98 -28.44 -18.23
CA GLU A 684 -17.73 -26.99 -18.31
C GLU A 684 -18.94 -26.19 -17.76
N TYR A 685 -20.17 -26.62 -18.07
CA TYR A 685 -21.40 -26.05 -17.53
C TYR A 685 -21.51 -26.24 -16.02
N ASP A 686 -21.37 -27.47 -15.52
CA ASP A 686 -21.45 -27.82 -14.10
C ASP A 686 -20.35 -27.14 -13.27
N GLU A 687 -19.16 -26.90 -13.84
CA GLU A 687 -18.08 -26.15 -13.19
C GLU A 687 -18.40 -24.65 -13.12
N LEU A 688 -18.96 -24.08 -14.19
CA LEU A 688 -19.41 -22.69 -14.20
C LEU A 688 -20.60 -22.46 -13.27
N GLU A 689 -21.61 -23.33 -13.24
CA GLU A 689 -22.83 -23.14 -12.42
C GLU A 689 -22.51 -23.14 -10.92
N LYS A 690 -21.49 -23.90 -10.49
CA LYS A 690 -20.96 -23.86 -9.11
C LYS A 690 -20.38 -22.50 -8.72
N VAL A 691 -19.90 -21.69 -9.68
CA VAL A 691 -19.44 -20.31 -9.42
C VAL A 691 -20.61 -19.35 -9.20
N GLN A 692 -21.82 -19.69 -9.66
CA GLN A 692 -22.99 -18.81 -9.59
C GLN A 692 -23.72 -18.89 -8.23
N GLN A 693 -23.45 -19.90 -7.41
CA GLN A 693 -23.98 -20.00 -6.04
C GLN A 693 -22.96 -19.48 -5.01
N PRO A 694 -23.18 -18.32 -4.37
CA PRO A 694 -22.53 -18.05 -3.09
C PRO A 694 -23.02 -19.07 -2.05
N GLU A 695 -22.12 -19.64 -1.24
CA GLU A 695 -22.48 -20.65 -0.24
C GLU A 695 -23.39 -20.08 0.86
N VAL A 696 -24.70 -20.12 0.63
CA VAL A 696 -25.71 -20.13 1.70
C VAL A 696 -26.00 -21.60 2.01
N THR A 697 -25.47 -22.07 3.13
CA THR A 697 -25.37 -23.49 3.51
C THR A 697 -26.71 -24.24 3.44
N ASN A 698 -26.82 -25.21 2.53
CA ASN A 698 -27.76 -26.33 2.63
C ASN A 698 -27.26 -27.51 1.79
N ARG A 699 -26.68 -28.53 2.45
CA ARG A 699 -26.08 -29.69 1.79
C ARG A 699 -26.92 -30.94 2.04
N SER A 700 -27.64 -31.41 1.03
CA SER A 700 -28.44 -32.65 1.14
C SER A 700 -28.23 -33.60 -0.05
N THR A 701 -27.55 -34.71 0.25
CA THR A 701 -27.70 -36.03 -0.38
C THR A 701 -27.58 -36.15 -1.91
N SER A 702 -26.41 -36.58 -2.38
CA SER A 702 -26.30 -37.46 -3.54
C SER A 702 -26.22 -38.93 -3.07
N ARG A 703 -27.20 -39.75 -3.43
CA ARG A 703 -27.08 -41.21 -3.35
C ARG A 703 -26.35 -41.70 -4.60
N VAL A 704 -25.38 -42.60 -4.44
CA VAL A 704 -24.91 -43.48 -5.51
C VAL A 704 -25.13 -44.91 -5.05
N SER A 705 -25.94 -45.67 -5.79
CA SER A 705 -26.18 -47.09 -5.54
C SER A 705 -25.11 -47.93 -6.23
N PHE A 706 -24.42 -48.77 -5.47
CA PHE A 706 -23.77 -49.94 -6.04
C PHE A 706 -24.82 -50.95 -6.51
N ASN A 707 -24.50 -51.68 -7.58
CA ASN A 707 -25.04 -53.00 -7.88
C ASN A 707 -23.91 -53.79 -8.55
N GLU A 708 -23.79 -55.07 -8.23
CA GLU A 708 -22.71 -55.97 -8.65
C GLU A 708 -23.09 -56.75 -9.92
N ASP A 709 -22.10 -57.22 -10.69
CA ASP A 709 -22.09 -58.62 -11.18
C ASP A 709 -20.66 -59.09 -11.56
N SER A 710 -20.52 -60.39 -11.84
CA SER A 710 -19.34 -61.13 -12.35
C SER A 710 -18.54 -60.44 -13.48
N GLY A 711 -17.26 -60.73 -13.77
CA GLY A 711 -16.32 -61.80 -13.36
C GLY A 711 -15.11 -61.80 -14.35
N GLU A 712 -14.17 -62.74 -14.42
CA GLU A 712 -13.85 -63.96 -13.64
C GLU A 712 -12.30 -64.12 -13.53
N ASP A 713 -11.72 -65.33 -13.67
CA ASP A 713 -10.31 -65.70 -13.37
C ASP A 713 -9.23 -65.32 -14.41
N SER A 714 -7.97 -65.17 -13.95
CA SER A 714 -6.73 -65.70 -14.59
C SER A 714 -5.49 -65.50 -13.69
N ASP A 715 -4.68 -66.55 -13.50
CA ASP A 715 -3.37 -66.52 -12.84
C ASP A 715 -2.22 -66.11 -13.80
N ASP A 716 -1.13 -65.52 -13.28
CA ASP A 716 0.22 -66.13 -13.32
C ASP A 716 1.35 -65.26 -12.70
N ASP A 717 2.50 -65.90 -12.45
CA ASP A 717 3.78 -65.39 -11.95
C ASP A 717 4.45 -64.31 -12.87
N GLU A 718 5.53 -63.58 -12.51
CA GLU A 718 6.64 -63.89 -11.61
C GLU A 718 7.43 -62.64 -11.12
N SER A 719 8.24 -62.84 -10.08
CA SER A 719 9.54 -62.19 -9.81
C SER A 719 9.57 -60.79 -9.14
N ARG A 720 10.61 -60.58 -8.32
CA ARG A 720 10.86 -59.36 -7.53
C ARG A 720 12.12 -58.65 -7.99
N THR A 721 12.10 -57.31 -8.00
CA THR A 721 13.32 -56.49 -7.89
C THR A 721 13.41 -55.81 -6.53
N LYS A 722 14.63 -55.61 -6.04
CA LYS A 722 14.96 -54.80 -4.85
C LYS A 722 16.02 -53.77 -5.22
N SER A 723 15.78 -52.49 -4.94
CA SER A 723 16.74 -51.64 -4.22
C SER A 723 16.26 -50.21 -3.96
N SER A 724 16.79 -49.63 -2.88
CA SER A 724 17.01 -48.19 -2.63
C SER A 724 15.93 -47.15 -2.94
N ARG A 725 15.19 -46.79 -1.87
CA ARG A 725 15.12 -45.43 -1.31
C ARG A 725 15.09 -44.23 -2.28
N SER A 726 13.88 -43.71 -2.48
CA SER A 726 13.57 -42.29 -2.22
C SER A 726 12.25 -42.22 -1.45
N GLY A 727 12.02 -41.19 -0.64
CA GLY A 727 10.90 -41.15 0.31
C GLY A 727 9.93 -39.99 0.02
N PRO A 728 8.64 -40.28 -0.25
CA PRO A 728 7.57 -39.29 -0.26
C PRO A 728 6.67 -39.38 0.99
N ALA A 729 5.65 -38.53 1.04
CA ALA A 729 4.72 -38.31 2.16
C ALA A 729 4.09 -39.56 2.79
N GLN A 730 3.75 -39.46 4.08
CA GLN A 730 2.92 -40.45 4.78
C GLN A 730 1.52 -40.54 4.15
N SER A 731 1.22 -41.66 3.51
CA SER A 731 -0.16 -42.09 3.28
C SER A 731 -0.77 -42.62 4.59
N VAL A 732 -1.92 -42.07 4.98
CA VAL A 732 -2.68 -42.55 6.15
C VAL A 732 -3.25 -43.94 5.83
N SER A 733 -3.21 -44.88 6.78
CA SER A 733 -3.72 -46.22 6.53
C SER A 733 -5.25 -46.22 6.35
N TYR A 734 -5.77 -47.19 5.58
CA TYR A 734 -7.22 -47.30 5.34
C TYR A 734 -8.00 -47.45 6.65
N GLU A 735 -7.49 -48.22 7.61
CA GLU A 735 -8.14 -48.37 8.92
C GLU A 735 -8.22 -47.05 9.69
N GLU A 736 -7.11 -46.29 9.77
CA GLU A 736 -7.09 -44.96 10.39
C GLU A 736 -8.07 -44.00 9.68
N PHE A 737 -8.14 -44.04 8.35
CA PHE A 737 -9.10 -43.26 7.58
C PHE A 737 -10.56 -43.63 7.93
N THR A 738 -10.90 -44.93 8.03
CA THR A 738 -12.27 -45.32 8.46
C THR A 738 -12.58 -44.94 9.91
N VAL A 739 -11.57 -44.86 10.80
CA VAL A 739 -11.75 -44.41 12.19
C VAL A 739 -11.92 -42.90 12.25
N LEU A 740 -11.21 -42.14 11.41
CA LEU A 740 -11.35 -40.69 11.28
C LEU A 740 -12.69 -40.31 10.66
N SER A 741 -13.12 -40.97 9.57
CA SER A 741 -14.47 -40.83 8.99
C SER A 741 -15.55 -41.08 10.06
N ARG A 742 -15.50 -42.22 10.77
CA ARG A 742 -16.43 -42.52 11.87
C ARG A 742 -16.31 -41.60 13.09
N ARG A 743 -15.39 -40.63 13.11
CA ARG A 743 -15.38 -39.49 14.04
C ARG A 743 -15.98 -38.24 13.40
N VAL A 744 -15.67 -37.96 12.13
CA VAL A 744 -16.27 -36.88 11.34
C VAL A 744 -17.79 -37.07 11.24
N ASP A 745 -18.31 -38.25 10.92
CA ASP A 745 -19.75 -38.51 10.82
C ASP A 745 -20.50 -38.15 12.13
N ARG A 746 -19.90 -38.50 13.28
CA ARG A 746 -20.43 -38.17 14.61
C ARG A 746 -20.32 -36.68 14.93
N MET A 747 -19.26 -36.02 14.45
CA MET A 747 -19.11 -34.58 14.59
C MET A 747 -20.13 -33.84 13.71
N GLU A 748 -20.38 -34.29 12.48
CA GLU A 748 -21.40 -33.76 11.56
C GLU A 748 -22.81 -33.89 12.15
N HIS A 749 -23.16 -35.04 12.73
CA HIS A 749 -24.44 -35.20 13.46
C HIS A 749 -24.55 -34.25 14.67
N SER A 750 -23.45 -34.01 15.39
CA SER A 750 -23.44 -33.05 16.50
C SER A 750 -23.59 -31.60 16.02
N ILE A 751 -22.96 -31.26 14.89
CA ILE A 751 -23.04 -29.94 14.24
C ILE A 751 -24.46 -29.71 13.72
N GLY A 752 -25.09 -30.69 13.06
CA GLY A 752 -26.49 -30.60 12.63
C GLY A 752 -27.47 -30.32 13.80
N SER A 753 -27.25 -30.95 14.96
CA SER A 753 -28.02 -30.64 16.18
C SER A 753 -27.74 -29.24 16.74
N ILE A 754 -26.55 -28.69 16.52
CA ILE A 754 -26.19 -27.33 16.93
C ILE A 754 -26.80 -26.30 15.96
N VAL A 755 -26.69 -26.51 14.64
CA VAL A 755 -27.29 -25.65 13.60
C VAL A 755 -28.80 -25.57 13.79
N SER A 756 -29.50 -26.70 13.95
CA SER A 756 -30.95 -26.71 14.21
C SER A 756 -31.35 -25.93 15.49
N LYS A 757 -30.47 -25.87 16.50
CA LYS A 757 -30.69 -25.03 17.70
C LYS A 757 -30.39 -23.55 17.44
N ILE A 758 -29.40 -23.25 16.59
CA ILE A 758 -29.10 -21.87 16.15
C ILE A 758 -30.27 -21.33 15.31
N ASP A 759 -30.82 -22.11 14.38
CA ASP A 759 -32.02 -21.72 13.60
C ASP A 759 -33.22 -21.44 14.51
N ALA A 760 -33.48 -22.32 15.49
CA ALA A 760 -34.52 -22.12 16.49
C ALA A 760 -34.29 -20.89 17.40
N VAL A 761 -33.05 -20.43 17.55
CA VAL A 761 -32.69 -19.19 18.25
C VAL A 761 -32.79 -17.97 17.33
N LEU A 762 -32.40 -18.07 16.06
CA LEU A 762 -32.55 -17.02 15.04
C LEU A 762 -34.02 -16.69 14.79
N VAL A 763 -34.88 -17.69 14.61
CA VAL A 763 -36.33 -17.51 14.48
C VAL A 763 -36.93 -16.85 15.73
N LYS A 764 -36.42 -17.17 16.93
CA LYS A 764 -36.82 -16.49 18.17
C LYS A 764 -36.30 -15.06 18.28
N LEU A 765 -35.09 -14.77 17.79
CA LEU A 765 -34.53 -13.42 17.74
C LEU A 765 -35.33 -12.55 16.77
N GLU A 766 -35.62 -13.04 15.56
CA GLU A 766 -36.43 -12.32 14.56
C GLU A 766 -37.85 -12.07 15.07
N ALA A 767 -38.48 -13.05 15.72
CA ALA A 767 -39.79 -12.88 16.37
C ALA A 767 -39.74 -11.85 17.50
N MET A 768 -38.68 -11.85 18.33
CA MET A 768 -38.49 -10.87 19.41
C MET A 768 -38.18 -9.47 18.87
N GLU A 769 -37.48 -9.35 17.74
CA GLU A 769 -37.19 -8.08 17.08
C GLU A 769 -38.44 -7.48 16.42
N LYS A 770 -39.23 -8.29 15.72
CA LYS A 770 -40.57 -7.90 15.23
C LYS A 770 -41.50 -7.48 16.38
N ALA A 771 -41.45 -8.18 17.52
CA ALA A 771 -42.17 -7.78 18.72
C ALA A 771 -41.67 -6.42 19.29
N LYS A 772 -40.35 -6.18 19.35
CA LYS A 772 -39.78 -4.89 19.77
C LYS A 772 -40.16 -3.74 18.83
N LEU A 773 -40.15 -3.96 17.51
CA LEU A 773 -40.61 -2.98 16.52
C LEU A 773 -42.09 -2.64 16.73
N LYS A 774 -42.96 -3.66 16.84
CA LYS A 774 -44.40 -3.49 17.13
C LYS A 774 -44.64 -2.71 18.43
N ARG A 775 -43.88 -2.99 19.51
CA ARG A 775 -43.93 -2.22 20.77
C ARG A 775 -43.49 -0.76 20.61
N ARG A 776 -42.51 -0.48 19.74
CA ARG A 776 -42.06 0.88 19.44
C ARG A 776 -43.12 1.67 18.67
N GLU A 777 -43.81 1.02 17.73
CA GLU A 777 -44.94 1.63 17.01
C GLU A 777 -46.15 1.90 17.90
N THR A 778 -46.53 0.97 18.80
CA THR A 778 -47.66 1.19 19.71
C THR A 778 -47.35 2.29 20.72
N MET A 779 -46.13 2.34 21.26
CA MET A 779 -45.74 3.40 22.20
C MET A 779 -45.59 4.77 21.51
N GLY A 780 -45.22 4.81 20.22
CA GLY A 780 -45.30 6.02 19.39
C GLY A 780 -46.74 6.52 19.25
N LYS A 781 -47.67 5.65 18.85
CA LYS A 781 -49.10 6.00 18.71
C LYS A 781 -49.75 6.48 20.02
N ILE A 782 -49.29 5.96 21.17
CA ILE A 782 -49.71 6.48 22.49
C ILE A 782 -49.22 7.92 22.68
N LEU A 783 -47.95 8.22 22.39
CA LEU A 783 -47.43 9.59 22.41
C LEU A 783 -48.21 10.52 21.47
N ASP A 784 -48.41 10.13 20.22
CA ASP A 784 -49.10 10.94 19.21
C ASP A 784 -50.53 11.29 19.68
N SER A 785 -51.27 10.29 20.19
CA SER A 785 -52.63 10.47 20.73
C SER A 785 -52.71 11.42 21.95
N ILE A 786 -51.60 11.64 22.66
CA ILE A 786 -51.51 12.58 23.77
C ILE A 786 -51.12 13.98 23.25
N THR A 787 -50.31 14.08 22.20
CA THR A 787 -49.97 15.38 21.58
C THR A 787 -51.15 16.06 20.89
N GLU A 788 -52.14 15.30 20.40
CA GLU A 788 -53.40 15.85 19.86
C GLU A 788 -54.38 16.32 20.96
N SER A 789 -54.13 16.00 22.24
CA SER A 789 -55.02 16.32 23.37
C SER A 789 -54.77 17.72 23.96
N ASP A 790 -55.02 18.77 23.18
CA ASP A 790 -54.80 20.14 23.64
C ASP A 790 -55.92 20.63 24.59
N GLY A 791 -55.54 21.12 25.78
CA GLY A 791 -56.48 21.69 26.77
C GLY A 791 -56.68 20.93 28.11
N THR A 792 -56.08 19.75 28.33
CA THR A 792 -56.11 19.06 29.65
C THR A 792 -54.87 19.30 30.50
N SER A 793 -55.03 19.27 31.83
CA SER A 793 -53.93 19.44 32.81
C SER A 793 -52.89 18.33 32.70
N ASP A 794 -51.60 18.69 32.84
CA ASP A 794 -50.46 17.77 32.72
C ASP A 794 -50.53 16.58 33.68
N GLU A 795 -51.11 16.77 34.87
CA GLU A 795 -51.26 15.69 35.87
C GLU A 795 -52.29 14.64 35.41
N ALA A 796 -53.38 15.06 34.78
CA ALA A 796 -54.35 14.16 34.16
C ALA A 796 -53.79 13.47 32.90
N LYS A 797 -52.99 14.18 32.10
CA LYS A 797 -52.25 13.59 30.96
C LYS A 797 -51.29 12.49 31.44
N ARG A 798 -50.64 12.70 32.58
CA ARG A 798 -49.75 11.72 33.21
C ARG A 798 -50.50 10.49 33.72
N GLU A 799 -51.60 10.64 34.45
CA GLU A 799 -52.43 9.50 34.88
C GLU A 799 -52.94 8.69 33.68
N GLN A 800 -53.37 9.37 32.61
CA GLN A 800 -53.83 8.72 31.38
C GLN A 800 -52.69 7.95 30.68
N MET A 801 -51.47 8.50 30.64
CA MET A 801 -50.28 7.82 30.13
C MET A 801 -49.92 6.58 30.97
N GLU A 802 -49.84 6.73 32.30
CA GLU A 802 -49.50 5.63 33.22
C GLU A 802 -50.56 4.51 33.17
N LYS A 803 -51.83 4.84 32.90
CA LYS A 803 -52.89 3.86 32.65
C LYS A 803 -52.75 3.14 31.30
N LEU A 804 -52.61 3.86 30.19
CA LEU A 804 -52.49 3.25 28.85
C LEU A 804 -51.25 2.37 28.72
N VAL A 805 -50.12 2.79 29.32
CA VAL A 805 -48.89 1.99 29.36
C VAL A 805 -49.08 0.71 30.20
N ARG A 806 -49.84 0.77 31.31
CA ARG A 806 -50.15 -0.41 32.13
C ARG A 806 -51.04 -1.42 31.40
N GLU A 807 -52.10 -0.95 30.73
CA GLU A 807 -53.03 -1.81 29.99
C GLU A 807 -52.33 -2.55 28.83
N GLU A 808 -51.41 -1.90 28.11
CA GLU A 808 -50.57 -2.59 27.11
C GLU A 808 -49.49 -3.50 27.74
N LEU A 809 -48.95 -3.20 28.93
CA LEU A 809 -48.01 -4.09 29.61
C LEU A 809 -48.66 -5.42 30.02
N GLU A 810 -49.85 -5.36 30.62
CA GLU A 810 -50.65 -6.55 30.95
C GLU A 810 -51.03 -7.36 29.69
N ARG A 811 -51.28 -6.67 28.58
CA ARG A 811 -51.48 -7.29 27.26
C ARG A 811 -50.22 -8.04 26.78
N TRP A 812 -49.02 -7.46 26.91
CA TRP A 812 -47.78 -8.08 26.45
C TRP A 812 -47.36 -9.31 27.28
N ASP A 813 -47.61 -9.29 28.59
CA ASP A 813 -47.41 -10.46 29.45
C ASP A 813 -48.44 -11.57 29.13
N SER A 814 -49.65 -11.22 28.69
CA SER A 814 -50.63 -12.20 28.21
C SER A 814 -50.24 -12.82 26.85
N GLU A 815 -49.80 -12.02 25.85
CA GLU A 815 -49.39 -12.54 24.53
C GLU A 815 -48.18 -13.48 24.63
N THR A 816 -47.25 -13.25 25.55
CA THR A 816 -46.06 -14.10 25.73
C THR A 816 -46.32 -15.46 26.40
N SER A 817 -47.52 -15.67 26.96
CA SER A 817 -47.90 -16.95 27.59
C SER A 817 -48.34 -18.04 26.61
N ILE A 818 -48.68 -17.69 25.36
CA ILE A 818 -49.29 -18.61 24.39
C ILE A 818 -48.21 -19.35 23.59
N THR A 819 -47.90 -20.59 23.99
CA THR A 819 -47.05 -21.51 23.21
C THR A 819 -47.85 -22.74 22.74
N PRO A 820 -47.86 -23.05 21.43
CA PRO A 820 -48.55 -24.24 20.92
C PRO A 820 -47.72 -25.52 21.15
N GLN A 821 -48.35 -26.56 21.72
CA GLN A 821 -47.77 -27.90 21.74
C GLN A 821 -48.05 -28.63 20.40
N PRO A 822 -47.09 -29.39 19.85
CA PRO A 822 -47.34 -30.26 18.70
C PRO A 822 -48.12 -31.51 19.10
N SER A 823 -49.15 -31.85 18.34
CA SER A 823 -49.98 -33.04 18.57
C SER A 823 -49.35 -34.33 18.02
N GLY A 824 -49.17 -35.34 18.86
CA GLY A 824 -48.70 -36.68 18.47
C GLY A 824 -49.30 -37.78 19.35
N ARG A 825 -49.65 -38.93 18.76
CA ARG A 825 -50.47 -39.98 19.38
C ARG A 825 -49.66 -41.26 19.58
N GLY A 826 -49.49 -41.72 20.83
CA GLY A 826 -48.80 -42.98 21.15
C GLY A 826 -48.87 -43.33 22.64
N THR A 827 -49.04 -44.61 22.99
CA THR A 827 -49.43 -45.05 24.35
C THR A 827 -48.43 -45.97 25.04
N SER A 828 -47.85 -45.50 26.14
CA SER A 828 -47.48 -46.28 27.36
C SER A 828 -46.39 -47.40 27.21
N PRO A 829 -45.87 -48.03 28.30
CA PRO A 829 -46.05 -47.74 29.74
C PRO A 829 -44.74 -47.62 30.59
N SER A 830 -44.82 -46.89 31.71
CA SER A 830 -44.00 -47.07 32.95
C SER A 830 -42.48 -46.76 32.88
N SER A 831 -41.72 -46.55 33.97
CA SER A 831 -41.98 -46.53 35.42
C SER A 831 -41.04 -45.54 36.16
N SER A 832 -41.35 -45.22 37.43
CA SER A 832 -40.50 -44.68 38.54
C SER A 832 -39.15 -43.95 38.27
N GLY A 833 -38.82 -42.84 38.94
CA GLY A 833 -39.54 -42.06 39.96
C GLY A 833 -38.62 -41.23 40.88
N ARG A 834 -39.21 -40.28 41.64
CA ARG A 834 -38.67 -39.52 42.81
C ARG A 834 -37.23 -38.94 42.76
N GLY A 835 -37.14 -37.61 42.95
CA GLY A 835 -36.58 -37.12 44.22
C GLY A 835 -35.51 -36.01 44.22
N GLY A 836 -35.94 -34.75 44.38
CA GLY A 836 -35.29 -33.78 45.28
C GLY A 836 -34.05 -32.99 44.77
N PRO A 837 -33.94 -31.68 45.03
CA PRO A 837 -32.80 -30.85 44.61
C PRO A 837 -31.79 -30.58 45.74
N ARG A 838 -30.56 -30.18 45.38
CA ARG A 838 -29.77 -29.24 46.19
C ARG A 838 -28.71 -28.45 45.40
N SER A 839 -28.41 -27.26 45.92
CA SER A 839 -27.54 -26.23 45.35
C SER A 839 -26.05 -26.56 45.45
N ARG A 840 -25.23 -25.86 44.65
CA ARG A 840 -23.77 -25.81 44.82
C ARG A 840 -23.26 -24.38 44.60
N SER A 841 -22.41 -23.90 45.51
CA SER A 841 -21.85 -22.55 45.52
C SER A 841 -20.42 -22.50 44.92
N ARG A 842 -19.90 -21.28 44.70
CA ARG A 842 -18.53 -21.03 44.22
C ARG A 842 -17.45 -21.71 45.09
N PRO A 843 -16.32 -22.16 44.49
CA PRO A 843 -15.08 -22.44 45.22
C PRO A 843 -14.31 -21.15 45.55
N GLY A 844 -13.40 -21.23 46.53
CA GLY A 844 -12.47 -20.16 46.92
C GLY A 844 -11.04 -20.41 46.43
N SER A 845 -10.15 -19.46 46.74
CA SER A 845 -8.72 -19.50 46.41
C SER A 845 -7.92 -20.50 47.28
N GLY A 846 -6.80 -20.96 46.72
CA GLY A 846 -5.73 -21.63 47.46
C GLY A 846 -4.41 -21.33 46.76
N GLY A 847 -3.42 -20.83 47.50
CA GLY A 847 -2.04 -20.70 47.04
C GLY A 847 -1.14 -21.68 47.78
N HIS A 848 0.02 -22.00 47.21
CA HIS A 848 1.10 -22.68 47.93
C HIS A 848 2.46 -22.25 47.40
N THR A 849 3.43 -22.16 48.31
CA THR A 849 4.81 -21.79 48.04
C THR A 849 5.69 -23.02 47.79
N SER A 850 6.57 -22.93 46.79
CA SER A 850 7.89 -23.58 46.74
C SER A 850 8.74 -22.78 45.75
#